data_AF-A0A7W7WVF8-F1
#
_entry.id   AF-A0A7W7WVF8-F1
#
_cell.length_a   1.000
_cell.length_b   1.000
_cell.length_c   1.000
_cell.angle_alpha   90.00
_cell.angle_beta   90.00
_cell.angle_gamma   90.00
#
_symmetry.space_group_name_H-M   'P 1'
#
loop_
_entity.id
_entity.type
_entity.pdbx_description
1 polymer ?
#
loop_
_entity_poly.entity_id
_entity_poly.type
_entity_poly.pdbx_seq_one_letter_code
_entity_poly.pdbx_strand_id
1 'polypeptide(L)'
;MDLGAPHGIRFRFESGLLRAVLLDVHGKPPLALGEHLSASGGARDLVVSPGEPVPGDGGVHAVLTLRFDLPEPARWLLTADAPAERAGDGVAFTAPDAVRLSVSATRPCEVVENGVAVELPAGVSEVDITVASAPVYPIADTAVVCRPDQVLEAAVVLSCLPGDRFTPLLTTDDREAGDLAVAMGVRRVVHLTGGPDLVGTERLDLRCDDLSVLTKAARDLLDVDGPTLDVAPDADPATALLLARRTGAVLRVVEGAAPVPAVPDAGTDEAVLVEDTGTTDVLVAALYAHHRGARLVVTPVPDLTVLHDLLAHDHAAYDDAYQRHLVDAVADAVTAQVPAHVVDAVGDRALTAFTTGLPYPFVRTWDSDWARKPVGHVLDRAALVVLTEFHAAAGPRPAATFAVVVDADCEPAADPGTAHHFTHPLVLTPDEATPEALRWLTTALPVELVHLGPDADEPGPLGHRPLVITRAARPWAGTGRRRLRAGARGAVVALWPVSDDLADAFARVVVDRLTAGEQPAARAVVGTGTPGDVERAHVCVGTVDTRLDPWRDRSTTADEAAAAHGGLLAAALPDCPDGLVPVLRRELTVVRVAAEAGDVTGSVAYVDLLLAESAHSDDVPALIARLDAVLPDLDLPDDALDRRLARRHELLGAYYESRGDDVAAADEYERCTARGGGPHVLVRAARTLARSGESDRARHAAARARAEGDRATVLEATEVLGGLSERADDHDEWLRYTSEGRELAAEDGDRAALARFTFDRCRALHRGGDLDAAIATGVEAAELFRELRDEHAELGVLRVLGLCHQDRGDLDTAGYYASAALAQAERLGAHVDVAELHGDLGRLSTARGEHPQALEHYRHAVEKTVAHGAWEPAARLLPDLAVGAVRAADTHALWTTALCGGLICETAERDVWQSLVPLVVDSLKRAIETGPVELTQRGMTDFAGAVTTGERADMPVQVGMLADVVVVLLAWLMDRVDDHILGFAHELDRDTGGVLDLVGYVSVPYRQRLRG
;
A
#
# COMPACT_ATOMS: atom_id res chain seq x y z
N MET A 1 23.51 -28.12 10.02
CA MET A 1 22.28 -27.31 10.13
C MET A 1 22.75 -25.90 10.42
N ASP A 2 22.29 -24.92 9.65
CA ASP A 2 22.61 -23.52 9.89
C ASP A 2 21.33 -22.84 10.40
N LEU A 3 21.39 -22.17 11.55
CA LEU A 3 20.27 -21.43 12.15
C LEU A 3 20.65 -19.96 12.23
N GLY A 4 19.84 -19.03 11.75
CA GLY A 4 20.23 -17.62 11.84
C GLY A 4 19.13 -16.63 11.50
N ALA A 5 19.43 -15.37 11.76
CA ALA A 5 18.52 -14.27 11.47
C ALA A 5 18.55 -13.95 9.96
N PRO A 6 17.42 -13.55 9.33
CA PRO A 6 17.37 -13.15 7.92
C PRO A 6 18.30 -11.99 7.56
N HIS A 7 18.84 -11.33 8.58
CA HIS A 7 19.62 -10.10 8.53
C HIS A 7 21.13 -10.36 8.41
N GLY A 8 21.56 -11.65 8.41
CA GLY A 8 22.86 -12.13 7.91
C GLY A 8 23.93 -12.52 8.95
N ILE A 9 23.55 -12.93 10.17
CA ILE A 9 24.42 -13.73 11.06
C ILE A 9 23.75 -15.10 11.26
N ARG A 10 24.49 -16.18 11.01
CA ARG A 10 24.01 -17.57 11.17
C ARG A 10 24.95 -18.40 12.03
N PHE A 11 24.40 -19.37 12.73
CA PHE A 11 25.09 -20.31 13.61
C PHE A 11 25.10 -21.69 12.95
N ARG A 12 26.29 -22.19 12.63
CA ARG A 12 26.49 -23.48 11.98
C ARG A 12 26.68 -24.59 13.02
N PHE A 13 25.83 -25.60 12.94
CA PHE A 13 25.85 -26.78 13.79
C PHE A 13 26.21 -28.04 13.00
N GLU A 14 27.12 -28.84 13.56
CA GLU A 14 27.49 -30.16 13.06
C GLU A 14 27.33 -31.18 14.19
N SER A 15 26.59 -32.27 13.92
CA SER A 15 26.25 -33.29 14.92
C SER A 15 25.62 -32.71 16.20
N GLY A 16 24.83 -31.64 16.08
CA GLY A 16 24.14 -30.98 17.21
C GLY A 16 25.03 -30.05 18.04
N LEU A 17 26.25 -29.75 17.60
CA LEU A 17 27.19 -28.85 18.27
C LEU A 17 27.56 -27.65 17.40
N LEU A 18 27.68 -26.48 18.00
CA LEU A 18 28.06 -25.22 17.36
C LEU A 18 29.52 -25.28 16.91
N ARG A 19 29.73 -25.04 15.61
CA ARG A 19 31.04 -25.13 14.94
C ARG A 19 31.50 -23.83 14.30
N ALA A 20 30.60 -22.95 13.93
CA ALA A 20 30.98 -21.64 13.41
C ALA A 20 29.84 -20.64 13.54
N VAL A 21 30.21 -19.36 13.47
CA VAL A 21 29.28 -18.27 13.14
C VAL A 21 29.60 -17.78 11.74
N LEU A 22 28.60 -17.76 10.87
CA LEU A 22 28.67 -17.21 9.52
C LEU A 22 28.28 -15.74 9.59
N LEU A 23 29.08 -14.88 8.98
CA LEU A 23 29.04 -13.41 9.12
C LEU A 23 28.74 -12.76 7.77
N ASP A 24 27.57 -13.09 7.26
CA ASP A 24 27.18 -12.92 5.87
C ASP A 24 26.90 -11.46 5.51
N VAL A 25 26.40 -10.64 6.46
CA VAL A 25 26.05 -9.21 6.26
C VAL A 25 27.15 -8.41 5.57
N HIS A 26 28.37 -8.59 6.05
CA HIS A 26 29.53 -7.80 5.68
C HIS A 26 30.54 -8.59 4.83
N GLY A 27 30.16 -9.79 4.36
CA GLY A 27 31.04 -10.66 3.58
C GLY A 27 32.31 -11.08 4.34
N LYS A 28 32.22 -11.22 5.66
CA LYS A 28 33.35 -11.57 6.52
C LYS A 28 33.58 -13.08 6.53
N PRO A 29 34.83 -13.54 6.75
CA PRO A 29 35.10 -14.96 6.92
C PRO A 29 34.32 -15.53 8.13
N PRO A 30 33.87 -16.79 8.08
CA PRO A 30 33.23 -17.44 9.21
C PRO A 30 34.12 -17.46 10.47
N LEU A 31 33.54 -17.15 11.63
CA LEU A 31 34.19 -17.31 12.92
C LEU A 31 34.09 -18.77 13.37
N ALA A 32 35.20 -19.50 13.32
CA ALA A 32 35.24 -20.89 13.77
C ALA A 32 35.07 -20.99 15.30
N LEU A 33 34.21 -21.92 15.73
CA LEU A 33 33.88 -22.19 17.13
C LEU A 33 34.04 -23.68 17.47
N GLY A 34 34.37 -23.97 18.72
CA GLY A 34 34.44 -25.33 19.26
C GLY A 34 33.50 -25.49 20.44
N GLU A 35 32.29 -26.01 20.21
CA GLU A 35 31.41 -26.40 21.31
C GLU A 35 31.69 -27.83 21.81
N HIS A 36 31.69 -28.00 23.13
CA HIS A 36 31.75 -29.27 23.83
C HIS A 36 30.80 -29.30 25.04
N LEU A 37 30.06 -30.39 25.20
CA LEU A 37 29.18 -30.65 26.35
C LEU A 37 29.54 -32.01 26.95
N SER A 38 29.76 -32.07 28.27
CA SER A 38 30.18 -33.31 28.95
C SER A 38 29.03 -34.30 29.23
N ALA A 39 27.78 -33.92 28.96
CA ALA A 39 26.60 -34.74 29.20
C ALA A 39 26.45 -35.86 28.16
N SER A 40 25.93 -37.02 28.57
CA SER A 40 25.65 -38.15 27.68
C SER A 40 24.18 -38.24 27.22
N GLY A 41 23.29 -37.39 27.73
CA GLY A 41 21.87 -37.30 27.37
C GLY A 41 21.17 -36.05 27.94
N GLY A 42 19.97 -35.75 27.46
CA GLY A 42 19.18 -34.55 27.81
C GLY A 42 18.49 -33.93 26.59
N ALA A 43 17.60 -32.96 26.79
CA ALA A 43 16.99 -32.18 25.72
C ALA A 43 17.71 -30.83 25.55
N ARG A 44 17.74 -30.32 24.31
CA ARG A 44 18.37 -29.05 23.96
C ARG A 44 17.52 -28.33 22.93
N ASP A 45 17.02 -27.15 23.29
CA ASP A 45 16.30 -26.27 22.39
C ASP A 45 17.18 -25.10 21.96
N LEU A 46 17.03 -24.67 20.71
CA LEU A 46 17.81 -23.62 20.07
C LEU A 46 16.85 -22.53 19.60
N VAL A 47 17.02 -21.31 20.10
CA VAL A 47 16.25 -20.15 19.62
C VAL A 47 17.24 -19.10 19.15
N VAL A 48 17.10 -18.67 17.89
CA VAL A 48 17.84 -17.51 17.39
C VAL A 48 16.89 -16.32 17.35
N SER A 49 17.30 -15.23 17.96
CA SER A 49 16.58 -13.97 17.95
C SER A 49 17.47 -12.83 17.43
N PRO A 50 16.90 -11.80 16.79
CA PRO A 50 17.64 -10.58 16.51
C PRO A 50 18.10 -9.95 17.83
N GLY A 51 19.37 -9.55 17.93
CA GLY A 51 19.86 -8.81 19.09
C GLY A 51 19.36 -7.37 19.08
N GLU A 52 19.26 -6.73 20.24
CA GLU A 52 18.91 -5.31 20.31
C GLU A 52 19.94 -4.47 19.51
N PRO A 53 19.49 -3.65 18.55
CA PRO A 53 20.38 -2.80 17.78
C PRO A 53 21.00 -1.74 18.71
N VAL A 54 22.34 -1.68 18.75
CA VAL A 54 23.03 -0.62 19.49
C VAL A 54 22.96 0.67 18.65
N PRO A 55 22.38 1.77 19.17
CA PRO A 55 22.23 3.01 18.42
C PRO A 55 23.57 3.54 17.90
N GLY A 56 23.71 3.57 16.57
CA GLY A 56 24.85 4.18 15.89
C GLY A 56 26.14 3.35 15.79
N ASP A 57 26.10 2.04 16.07
CA ASP A 57 27.20 1.10 15.74
C ASP A 57 27.09 0.61 14.28
N GLY A 58 25.88 0.62 13.69
CA GLY A 58 25.65 0.14 12.33
C GLY A 58 25.90 -1.37 12.16
N GLY A 59 26.17 -2.09 13.26
CA GLY A 59 26.40 -3.52 13.30
C GLY A 59 25.11 -4.33 13.38
N VAL A 60 25.19 -5.58 12.93
CA VAL A 60 24.11 -6.56 13.07
C VAL A 60 24.38 -7.41 14.29
N HIS A 61 23.32 -7.67 15.05
CA HIS A 61 23.35 -8.45 16.28
C HIS A 61 22.45 -9.67 16.14
N ALA A 62 22.94 -10.83 16.59
CA ALA A 62 22.14 -12.04 16.71
C ALA A 62 22.40 -12.70 18.06
N VAL A 63 21.34 -13.17 18.71
CA VAL A 63 21.40 -13.89 19.97
C VAL A 63 20.95 -15.32 19.72
N LEU A 64 21.84 -16.27 19.99
CA LEU A 64 21.52 -17.69 20.06
C LEU A 64 21.32 -18.08 21.52
N THR A 65 20.07 -18.38 21.87
CA THR A 65 19.69 -18.90 23.18
C THR A 65 19.70 -20.43 23.14
N LEU A 66 20.52 -21.01 24.00
CA LEU A 66 20.65 -22.45 24.23
C LEU A 66 19.92 -22.81 25.52
N ARG A 67 18.81 -23.53 25.40
CA ARG A 67 18.07 -24.08 26.56
C ARG A 67 18.42 -25.55 26.71
N PHE A 68 19.00 -25.91 27.85
CA PHE A 68 19.34 -27.28 28.20
C PHE A 68 18.36 -27.80 29.26
N ASP A 69 17.84 -29.01 29.10
CA ASP A 69 17.18 -29.77 30.17
C ASP A 69 17.94 -31.09 30.39
N LEU A 70 18.78 -31.11 31.42
CA LEU A 70 19.75 -32.18 31.64
C LEU A 70 19.36 -33.09 32.82
N PRO A 71 19.46 -34.42 32.68
CA PRO A 71 19.17 -35.35 33.77
C PRO A 71 20.25 -35.38 34.87
N GLU A 72 21.46 -34.91 34.56
CA GLU A 72 22.62 -34.86 35.46
C GLU A 72 23.43 -33.56 35.22
N PRO A 73 24.19 -33.07 36.22
CA PRO A 73 25.05 -31.91 36.03
C PRO A 73 26.11 -32.14 34.94
N ALA A 74 26.36 -31.12 34.11
CA ALA A 74 27.31 -31.18 33.01
C ALA A 74 28.10 -29.88 32.86
N ARG A 75 29.27 -29.99 32.25
CA ARG A 75 30.11 -28.84 31.90
C ARG A 75 29.94 -28.53 30.43
N TRP A 76 29.59 -27.28 30.14
CA TRP A 76 29.51 -26.74 28.79
C TRP A 76 30.72 -25.85 28.51
N LEU A 77 31.33 -26.01 27.33
CA LEU A 77 32.53 -25.30 26.90
C LEU A 77 32.33 -24.79 25.48
N LEU A 78 32.69 -23.52 25.26
CA LEU A 78 32.79 -22.92 23.94
C LEU A 78 34.18 -22.31 23.75
N THR A 79 34.87 -22.70 22.68
CA THR A 79 36.13 -22.09 22.27
C THR A 79 35.97 -21.30 20.98
N ALA A 80 36.80 -20.26 20.81
CA ALA A 80 36.86 -19.45 19.59
C ALA A 80 38.32 -19.11 19.28
N ASP A 81 38.64 -18.88 18.01
CA ASP A 81 39.97 -18.39 17.59
C ASP A 81 40.12 -16.86 17.84
N ALA A 82 39.86 -16.46 19.08
CA ALA A 82 39.88 -15.08 19.54
C ALA A 82 40.15 -15.03 21.06
N PRO A 83 40.83 -13.98 21.57
CA PRO A 83 41.09 -13.85 23.01
C PRO A 83 39.78 -13.68 23.79
N ALA A 84 39.67 -14.42 24.90
CA ALA A 84 38.53 -14.37 25.81
C ALA A 84 38.81 -13.43 27.00
N GLU A 85 37.92 -12.47 27.23
CA GLU A 85 38.01 -11.50 28.32
C GLU A 85 36.71 -11.48 29.14
N ARG A 86 36.82 -11.15 30.44
CA ARG A 86 35.65 -11.07 31.31
C ARG A 86 34.89 -9.77 31.04
N ALA A 87 33.60 -9.87 30.74
CA ALA A 87 32.74 -8.72 30.44
C ALA A 87 31.45 -8.81 31.26
N GLY A 88 31.35 -8.01 32.34
CA GLY A 88 30.22 -8.05 33.26
C GLY A 88 30.07 -9.40 33.98
N ASP A 89 28.90 -10.02 33.85
CA ASP A 89 28.54 -11.36 34.32
C ASP A 89 28.86 -12.48 33.32
N GLY A 90 29.34 -12.14 32.12
CA GLY A 90 29.70 -13.07 31.05
C GLY A 90 31.17 -13.01 30.59
N VAL A 91 31.42 -13.60 29.42
CA VAL A 91 32.75 -13.63 28.74
C VAL A 91 32.59 -13.14 27.30
N ALA A 92 33.49 -12.26 26.87
CA ALA A 92 33.51 -11.72 25.51
C ALA A 92 34.77 -12.14 24.76
N PHE A 93 34.61 -12.40 23.47
CA PHE A 93 35.64 -12.68 22.49
C PHE A 93 35.64 -11.54 21.48
N THR A 94 36.82 -10.97 21.21
CA THR A 94 36.97 -9.96 20.16
C THR A 94 37.77 -10.56 19.02
N ALA A 95 37.09 -10.85 17.91
CA ALA A 95 37.70 -11.38 16.70
C ALA A 95 38.11 -10.22 15.75
N PRO A 96 38.94 -10.48 14.73
CA PRO A 96 39.26 -9.51 13.67
C PRO A 96 38.01 -8.98 12.95
N ASP A 97 38.19 -7.93 12.15
CA ASP A 97 37.13 -7.33 11.31
C ASP A 97 35.91 -6.85 12.09
N ALA A 98 36.09 -6.33 13.31
CA ALA A 98 35.03 -5.78 14.15
C ALA A 98 33.88 -6.78 14.43
N VAL A 99 34.24 -8.00 14.80
CA VAL A 99 33.32 -9.05 15.27
C VAL A 99 33.51 -9.25 16.76
N ARG A 100 32.42 -9.17 17.53
CA ARG A 100 32.41 -9.45 18.95
C ARG A 100 31.43 -10.57 19.25
N LEU A 101 31.85 -11.56 20.02
CA LEU A 101 31.00 -12.62 20.54
C LEU A 101 30.96 -12.50 22.05
N SER A 102 29.80 -12.53 22.68
CA SER A 102 29.65 -12.50 24.14
C SER A 102 28.75 -13.62 24.60
N VAL A 103 29.16 -14.31 25.67
CA VAL A 103 28.45 -15.43 26.27
C VAL A 103 28.01 -15.05 27.67
N SER A 104 26.70 -15.12 27.91
CA SER A 104 26.07 -14.97 29.22
C SER A 104 25.29 -16.22 29.57
N ALA A 105 25.18 -16.50 30.86
CA ALA A 105 24.43 -17.66 31.34
C ALA A 105 23.79 -17.35 32.69
N THR A 106 22.78 -18.14 33.04
CA THR A 106 22.15 -18.13 34.38
C THR A 106 23.12 -18.51 35.52
N ARG A 107 24.30 -19.06 35.19
CA ARG A 107 25.37 -19.42 36.11
C ARG A 107 26.66 -18.65 35.76
N PRO A 108 27.59 -18.47 36.72
CA PRO A 108 28.82 -17.71 36.47
C PRO A 108 29.65 -18.34 35.35
N CYS A 109 30.00 -17.55 34.34
CA CYS A 109 30.91 -17.95 33.28
C CYS A 109 32.37 -17.92 33.76
N GLU A 110 33.12 -19.00 33.54
CA GLU A 110 34.57 -19.10 33.80
C GLU A 110 35.34 -18.85 32.49
N VAL A 111 36.33 -17.95 32.53
CA VAL A 111 37.24 -17.72 31.39
C VAL A 111 38.27 -18.86 31.37
N VAL A 112 38.39 -19.54 30.23
CA VAL A 112 39.41 -20.57 29.97
C VAL A 112 40.26 -20.18 28.76
N GLU A 113 41.36 -20.88 28.51
CA GLU A 113 42.25 -20.57 27.38
C GLU A 113 41.49 -20.63 26.05
N ASN A 114 41.35 -19.48 25.38
CA ASN A 114 40.58 -19.29 24.14
C ASN A 114 39.12 -19.75 24.24
N GLY A 115 38.48 -19.65 25.41
CA GLY A 115 37.12 -20.15 25.61
C GLY A 115 36.40 -19.67 26.86
N VAL A 116 35.15 -20.13 27.00
CA VAL A 116 34.30 -19.94 28.18
C VAL A 116 33.73 -21.28 28.63
N ALA A 117 33.75 -21.54 29.93
CA ALA A 117 33.14 -22.70 30.54
C ALA A 117 32.00 -22.31 31.49
N VAL A 118 30.91 -23.09 31.46
CA VAL A 118 29.74 -22.91 32.34
C VAL A 118 29.37 -24.26 32.95
N GLU A 119 29.21 -24.29 34.28
CA GLU A 119 28.71 -25.46 35.01
C GLU A 119 27.17 -25.45 34.99
N LEU A 120 26.57 -26.45 34.34
CA LEU A 120 25.12 -26.61 34.18
C LEU A 120 24.61 -27.65 35.21
N PRO A 121 23.72 -27.29 36.14
CA PRO A 121 23.10 -28.26 37.05
C PRO A 121 22.11 -29.19 36.32
N ALA A 122 21.69 -30.27 36.97
CA ALA A 122 20.54 -31.04 36.50
C ALA A 122 19.25 -30.18 36.50
N GLY A 123 18.42 -30.33 35.47
CA GLY A 123 17.24 -29.52 35.17
C GLY A 123 17.52 -28.45 34.11
N VAL A 124 16.66 -27.41 34.06
CA VAL A 124 16.70 -26.39 33.02
C VAL A 124 17.81 -25.37 33.26
N SER A 125 18.64 -25.11 32.25
CA SER A 125 19.66 -24.07 32.23
C SER A 125 19.68 -23.33 30.89
N GLU A 126 19.92 -22.02 30.94
CA GLU A 126 20.02 -21.16 29.76
C GLU A 126 21.41 -20.54 29.60
N VAL A 127 21.89 -20.55 28.35
CA VAL A 127 23.13 -19.92 27.89
C VAL A 127 22.82 -19.12 26.62
N ASP A 128 23.15 -17.84 26.63
CA ASP A 128 23.00 -16.95 25.48
C ASP A 128 24.35 -16.65 24.85
N ILE A 129 24.42 -16.80 23.53
CA ILE A 129 25.57 -16.43 22.71
C ILE A 129 25.13 -15.26 21.83
N THR A 130 25.59 -14.07 22.19
CA THR A 130 25.35 -12.85 21.40
C THR A 130 26.53 -12.63 20.46
N VAL A 131 26.26 -12.44 19.17
CA VAL A 131 27.26 -12.06 18.17
C VAL A 131 26.90 -10.68 17.63
N ALA A 132 27.88 -9.79 17.64
CA ALA A 132 27.83 -8.48 16.99
C ALA A 132 28.83 -8.44 15.85
N SER A 133 28.40 -7.99 14.67
CA SER A 133 29.22 -7.82 13.49
C SER A 133 29.04 -6.43 12.90
N ALA A 134 30.05 -5.57 13.01
CA ALA A 134 30.02 -4.22 12.46
C ALA A 134 30.50 -4.17 10.98
N PRO A 135 30.10 -3.19 10.16
CA PRO A 135 30.55 -3.10 8.77
C PRO A 135 32.07 -3.01 8.62
N VAL A 136 32.63 -3.66 7.59
CA VAL A 136 34.06 -3.56 7.23
C VAL A 136 34.37 -2.26 6.49
N TYR A 137 33.35 -1.50 6.07
CA TYR A 137 33.46 -0.19 5.43
C TYR A 137 33.18 0.91 6.46
N PRO A 138 34.14 1.29 7.31
CA PRO A 138 33.88 2.30 8.31
C PRO A 138 33.76 3.65 7.60
N ILE A 139 32.55 4.20 7.55
CA ILE A 139 32.34 5.61 7.23
C ILE A 139 32.82 6.43 8.44
N ALA A 140 33.48 7.54 8.16
CA ALA A 140 33.88 8.48 9.20
C ALA A 140 32.62 9.05 9.88
N ASP A 141 32.69 9.28 11.19
CA ASP A 141 31.63 9.95 11.92
C ASP A 141 31.48 11.44 11.56
N THR A 142 32.40 11.94 10.73
CA THR A 142 32.53 13.34 10.32
C THR A 142 32.46 13.44 8.81
N ALA A 143 31.60 14.31 8.29
CA ALA A 143 31.55 14.72 6.89
C ALA A 143 32.14 16.13 6.72
N VAL A 144 32.56 16.46 5.51
CA VAL A 144 33.01 17.81 5.14
C VAL A 144 32.07 18.37 4.08
N VAL A 145 31.53 19.57 4.33
CA VAL A 145 30.68 20.32 3.38
C VAL A 145 31.43 21.53 2.87
N CYS A 146 31.54 21.65 1.55
CA CYS A 146 32.28 22.73 0.89
C CYS A 146 31.68 23.11 -0.48
N ARG A 147 32.11 24.24 -1.04
CA ARG A 147 31.80 24.56 -2.44
C ARG A 147 32.70 23.74 -3.38
N PRO A 148 32.26 23.47 -4.62
CA PRO A 148 33.05 22.71 -5.58
C PRO A 148 34.46 23.27 -5.84
N ASP A 149 34.65 24.58 -5.69
CA ASP A 149 35.93 25.28 -5.92
C ASP A 149 36.90 25.27 -4.72
N GLN A 150 36.46 24.84 -3.53
CA GLN A 150 37.27 24.82 -2.30
C GLN A 150 38.11 23.55 -2.14
N VAL A 151 38.84 23.16 -3.19
CA VAL A 151 39.53 21.86 -3.27
C VAL A 151 40.69 21.78 -2.28
N LEU A 152 41.56 22.79 -2.22
CA LEU A 152 42.73 22.74 -1.33
C LEU A 152 42.30 22.85 0.15
N GLU A 153 41.27 23.65 0.44
CA GLU A 153 40.73 23.79 1.79
C GLU A 153 40.13 22.48 2.30
N ALA A 154 39.33 21.83 1.45
CA ALA A 154 38.77 20.51 1.73
C ALA A 154 39.88 19.47 1.93
N ALA A 155 40.91 19.45 1.09
CA ALA A 155 42.03 18.53 1.23
C ALA A 155 42.74 18.68 2.59
N VAL A 156 42.96 19.93 3.07
CA VAL A 156 43.55 20.19 4.39
C VAL A 156 42.69 19.63 5.51
N VAL A 157 41.38 19.92 5.51
CA VAL A 157 40.46 19.39 6.54
C VAL A 157 40.38 17.87 6.49
N LEU A 158 40.27 17.29 5.30
CA LEU A 158 40.24 15.84 5.12
C LEU A 158 41.51 15.19 5.65
N SER A 159 42.69 15.81 5.47
CA SER A 159 43.94 15.27 6.01
C SER A 159 44.03 15.26 7.53
N CYS A 160 43.23 16.08 8.23
CA CYS A 160 43.13 16.06 9.68
C CYS A 160 42.24 14.91 10.19
N LEU A 161 41.40 14.32 9.35
CA LEU A 161 40.44 13.29 9.77
C LEU A 161 41.07 11.88 9.75
N PRO A 162 40.53 10.92 10.53
CA PRO A 162 41.06 9.55 10.57
C PRO A 162 41.09 8.90 9.18
N GLY A 163 42.24 8.31 8.83
CA GLY A 163 42.49 7.69 7.51
C GLY A 163 42.13 6.21 7.43
N ASP A 164 41.70 5.59 8.52
CA ASP A 164 41.18 4.22 8.59
C ASP A 164 39.73 4.10 8.07
N ARG A 165 39.11 5.24 7.74
CA ARG A 165 37.70 5.35 7.35
C ARG A 165 37.51 6.20 6.09
N PHE A 166 36.45 5.92 5.33
CA PHE A 166 36.07 6.80 4.23
C PHE A 166 35.35 8.04 4.77
N THR A 167 35.89 9.22 4.50
CA THR A 167 35.28 10.49 4.93
C THR A 167 34.36 11.04 3.85
N PRO A 168 33.05 11.22 4.10
CA PRO A 168 32.15 11.82 3.12
C PRO A 168 32.53 13.29 2.85
N LEU A 169 32.82 13.61 1.60
CA LEU A 169 33.01 14.97 1.10
C LEU A 169 31.78 15.36 0.28
N LEU A 170 31.05 16.38 0.73
CA LEU A 170 29.78 16.80 0.18
C LEU A 170 29.91 18.22 -0.39
N THR A 171 29.31 18.46 -1.55
CA THR A 171 29.16 19.81 -2.08
C THR A 171 27.92 20.50 -1.49
N THR A 172 27.83 21.83 -1.60
CA THR A 172 26.66 22.59 -1.07
C THR A 172 25.32 22.18 -1.67
N ASP A 173 25.33 21.55 -2.84
CA ASP A 173 24.14 21.16 -3.58
C ASP A 173 23.81 19.66 -3.41
N ASP A 174 24.61 18.94 -2.62
CA ASP A 174 24.61 17.46 -2.51
C ASP A 174 23.68 16.90 -1.42
N ARG A 175 22.41 17.32 -1.41
CA ARG A 175 21.48 16.93 -0.33
C ARG A 175 21.33 15.41 -0.15
N GLU A 176 21.11 14.67 -1.24
CA GLU A 176 20.92 13.21 -1.21
C GLU A 176 22.14 12.46 -0.66
N ALA A 177 23.36 12.93 -1.00
CA ALA A 177 24.60 12.36 -0.47
C ALA A 177 24.74 12.68 1.03
N GLY A 178 24.27 13.85 1.47
CA GLY A 178 24.19 14.21 2.88
C GLY A 178 23.22 13.34 3.67
N ASP A 179 21.99 13.16 3.17
CA ASP A 179 20.97 12.30 3.80
C ASP A 179 21.48 10.85 3.92
N LEU A 180 22.18 10.38 2.88
CA LEU A 180 22.84 9.08 2.89
C LEU A 180 23.99 9.00 3.90
N ALA A 181 24.87 10.00 3.94
CA ALA A 181 25.98 10.03 4.90
C ALA A 181 25.46 9.98 6.35
N VAL A 182 24.36 10.69 6.66
CA VAL A 182 23.69 10.61 7.97
C VAL A 182 23.15 9.21 8.23
N ALA A 183 22.47 8.58 7.25
CA ALA A 183 21.98 7.21 7.37
C ALA A 183 23.11 6.18 7.60
N MET A 184 24.33 6.50 7.15
CA MET A 184 25.53 5.68 7.36
C MET A 184 26.29 6.01 8.65
N GLY A 185 25.76 6.89 9.51
CA GLY A 185 26.28 7.15 10.85
C GLY A 185 27.16 8.40 11.00
N VAL A 186 27.13 9.33 10.03
CA VAL A 186 27.76 10.65 10.23
C VAL A 186 27.03 11.41 11.33
N ARG A 187 27.80 11.96 12.27
CA ARG A 187 27.32 12.72 13.44
C ARG A 187 27.83 14.14 13.48
N ARG A 188 28.95 14.44 12.82
CA ARG A 188 29.59 15.75 12.79
C ARG A 188 29.75 16.22 11.35
N VAL A 189 29.60 17.52 11.11
CA VAL A 189 29.77 18.10 9.78
C VAL A 189 30.64 19.34 9.88
N VAL A 190 31.80 19.29 9.22
CA VAL A 190 32.70 20.44 9.09
C VAL A 190 32.28 21.26 7.88
N HIS A 191 31.83 22.49 8.12
CA HIS A 191 31.42 23.43 7.09
C HIS A 191 32.55 24.39 6.75
N LEU A 192 33.10 24.27 5.55
CA LEU A 192 34.05 25.24 4.97
C LEU A 192 33.35 26.50 4.44
N THR A 193 32.04 26.41 4.24
CA THR A 193 31.20 27.49 3.72
C THR A 193 29.75 27.33 4.20
N GLY A 194 28.88 28.29 3.88
CA GLY A 194 27.44 28.11 4.04
C GLY A 194 26.95 26.91 3.20
N GLY A 195 26.02 26.13 3.73
CA GLY A 195 25.52 24.91 3.09
C GLY A 195 24.37 24.30 3.90
N PRO A 196 23.72 23.25 3.40
CA PRO A 196 22.57 22.64 4.06
C PRO A 196 22.97 22.08 5.43
N ASP A 197 22.18 22.41 6.46
CA ASP A 197 22.30 21.76 7.76
C ASP A 197 21.76 20.33 7.65
N LEU A 198 22.61 19.35 7.95
CA LEU A 198 22.20 17.94 8.00
C LEU A 198 21.53 17.68 9.36
N VAL A 199 20.25 17.32 9.33
CA VAL A 199 19.44 17.13 10.53
C VAL A 199 20.07 16.04 11.42
N GLY A 200 20.19 16.31 12.72
CA GLY A 200 20.73 15.36 13.69
C GLY A 200 22.26 15.32 13.77
N THR A 201 22.97 16.24 13.11
CA THR A 201 24.43 16.34 13.16
C THR A 201 24.93 17.57 13.92
N GLU A 202 26.11 17.47 14.53
CA GLU A 202 26.86 18.60 15.10
C GLU A 202 27.53 19.41 13.99
N ARG A 203 27.20 20.69 13.93
CA ARG A 203 27.77 21.63 12.97
C ARG A 203 29.08 22.23 13.51
N LEU A 204 30.16 22.05 12.76
CA LEU A 204 31.47 22.65 13.02
C LEU A 204 31.83 23.63 11.91
N ASP A 205 31.76 24.93 12.17
CA ASP A 205 32.09 25.95 11.17
C ASP A 205 33.60 26.26 11.12
N LEU A 206 34.24 25.99 9.99
CA LEU A 206 35.63 26.36 9.72
C LEU A 206 35.68 27.41 8.60
N ARG A 207 35.56 28.69 8.97
CA ARG A 207 35.68 29.81 8.03
C ARG A 207 37.09 30.36 8.07
N CYS A 208 37.81 30.23 6.96
CA CYS A 208 39.18 30.69 6.86
C CYS A 208 39.43 31.28 5.46
N ASP A 209 39.63 32.60 5.40
CA ASP A 209 39.92 33.30 4.13
C ASP A 209 41.42 33.27 3.77
N ASP A 210 42.28 32.84 4.71
CA ASP A 210 43.74 32.77 4.56
C ASP A 210 44.23 31.32 4.70
N LEU A 211 44.70 30.75 3.58
CA LEU A 211 45.20 29.37 3.50
C LEU A 211 46.40 29.11 4.41
N SER A 212 47.19 30.14 4.75
CA SER A 212 48.40 29.98 5.58
C SER A 212 48.09 29.63 7.04
N VAL A 213 46.91 29.99 7.52
CA VAL A 213 46.43 29.67 8.87
C VAL A 213 45.38 28.54 8.90
N LEU A 214 44.89 28.11 7.73
CA LEU A 214 43.86 27.07 7.61
C LEU A 214 44.27 25.76 8.30
N THR A 215 45.50 25.27 8.05
CA THR A 215 45.98 24.04 8.67
C THR A 215 45.95 24.10 10.19
N LYS A 216 46.31 25.26 10.75
CA LYS A 216 46.26 25.47 12.20
C LYS A 216 44.82 25.48 12.68
N ALA A 217 43.94 26.25 12.02
CA ALA A 217 42.53 26.33 12.39
C ALA A 217 41.82 24.97 12.31
N ALA A 218 42.12 24.16 11.29
CA ALA A 218 41.57 22.81 11.13
C ALA A 218 42.05 21.86 12.24
N ARG A 219 43.33 21.93 12.63
CA ARG A 219 43.89 21.14 13.74
C ARG A 219 43.31 21.54 15.09
N ASP A 220 43.18 22.84 15.35
CA ASP A 220 42.59 23.38 16.57
C ASP A 220 41.10 22.99 16.67
N LEU A 221 40.37 23.00 15.55
CA LEU A 221 38.95 22.62 15.50
C LEU A 221 38.73 21.11 15.70
N LEU A 222 39.58 20.27 15.12
CA LEU A 222 39.43 18.81 15.14
C LEU A 222 40.22 18.12 16.26
N ASP A 223 41.00 18.88 17.04
CA ASP A 223 41.90 18.40 18.10
C ASP A 223 42.93 17.37 17.60
N VAL A 224 43.64 17.72 16.52
CA VAL A 224 44.56 16.81 15.81
C VAL A 224 46.00 17.30 15.88
N ASP A 225 46.87 16.42 16.37
CA ASP A 225 48.32 16.62 16.36
C ASP A 225 49.06 15.56 15.54
N GLY A 226 50.06 15.99 14.76
CA GLY A 226 50.82 15.08 13.90
C GLY A 226 51.85 15.76 12.99
N PRO A 227 52.64 14.96 12.26
CA PRO A 227 53.58 15.45 11.27
C PRO A 227 52.85 16.18 10.14
N THR A 228 53.46 17.22 9.59
CA THR A 228 52.90 17.98 8.47
C THR A 228 53.58 17.61 7.16
N LEU A 229 52.79 17.57 6.09
CA LEU A 229 53.27 17.50 4.71
C LEU A 229 53.10 18.87 4.07
N ASP A 230 54.21 19.53 3.74
CA ASP A 230 54.19 20.86 3.13
C ASP A 230 53.81 20.76 1.65
N VAL A 231 52.82 21.53 1.24
CA VAL A 231 52.31 21.57 -0.14
C VAL A 231 52.19 23.00 -0.63
N ALA A 232 52.53 23.21 -1.90
CA ALA A 232 52.40 24.51 -2.53
C ALA A 232 50.92 24.81 -2.84
N PRO A 233 50.49 26.08 -2.92
CA PRO A 233 49.11 26.44 -3.25
C PRO A 233 48.62 25.90 -4.61
N ASP A 234 49.54 25.64 -5.53
CA ASP A 234 49.32 25.09 -6.88
C ASP A 234 49.62 23.59 -6.99
N ALA A 235 49.86 22.90 -5.86
CA ALA A 235 50.06 21.46 -5.86
C ALA A 235 48.77 20.71 -6.22
N ASP A 236 48.91 19.55 -6.87
CA ASP A 236 47.78 18.64 -7.11
C ASP A 236 47.19 18.17 -5.76
N PRO A 237 45.98 18.61 -5.41
CA PRO A 237 45.40 18.36 -4.10
C PRO A 237 44.97 16.90 -3.92
N ALA A 238 44.69 16.17 -5.01
CA ALA A 238 44.32 14.75 -4.95
C ALA A 238 45.52 13.87 -4.59
N THR A 239 46.65 14.08 -5.27
CA THR A 239 47.91 13.38 -4.96
C THR A 239 48.41 13.75 -3.56
N ALA A 240 48.34 15.03 -3.18
CA ALA A 240 48.69 15.49 -1.84
C ALA A 240 47.84 14.82 -0.76
N LEU A 241 46.52 14.81 -0.91
CA LEU A 241 45.61 14.19 0.04
C LEU A 241 45.86 12.68 0.15
N LEU A 242 46.03 11.97 -0.97
CA LEU A 242 46.32 10.54 -0.95
C LEU A 242 47.62 10.24 -0.21
N LEU A 243 48.68 11.01 -0.45
CA LEU A 243 49.96 10.85 0.25
C LEU A 243 49.80 11.12 1.76
N ALA A 244 49.08 12.19 2.12
CA ALA A 244 48.79 12.55 3.50
C ALA A 244 48.04 11.42 4.22
N ARG A 245 46.99 10.87 3.61
CA ARG A 245 46.21 9.73 4.15
C ARG A 245 47.05 8.47 4.32
N ARG A 246 47.93 8.14 3.37
CA ARG A 246 48.81 6.97 3.46
C ARG A 246 49.94 7.11 4.49
N THR A 247 50.35 8.34 4.79
CA THR A 247 51.45 8.61 5.74
C THR A 247 50.96 9.04 7.12
N GLY A 248 49.66 9.31 7.29
CA GLY A 248 49.09 9.89 8.51
C GLY A 248 49.52 11.34 8.76
N ALA A 249 49.96 12.05 7.72
CA ALA A 249 50.40 13.44 7.81
C ALA A 249 49.24 14.42 7.57
N VAL A 250 49.34 15.61 8.15
CA VAL A 250 48.39 16.71 7.92
C VAL A 250 48.95 17.67 6.86
N LEU A 251 48.15 18.05 5.88
CA LEU A 251 48.56 18.98 4.83
C LEU A 251 48.78 20.39 5.39
N ARG A 252 49.92 20.99 5.05
CA ARG A 252 50.27 22.37 5.38
C ARG A 252 50.57 23.17 4.12
N VAL A 253 49.79 24.22 3.87
CA VAL A 253 49.98 25.08 2.70
C VAL A 253 51.15 26.03 2.96
N VAL A 254 52.19 25.97 2.12
CA VAL A 254 53.41 26.79 2.23
C VAL A 254 53.81 27.29 0.85
N GLU A 255 54.01 28.61 0.70
CA GLU A 255 54.54 29.17 -0.55
C GLU A 255 55.95 28.63 -0.86
N GLY A 256 56.16 28.16 -2.09
CA GLY A 256 57.45 27.65 -2.55
C GLY A 256 57.83 26.26 -2.00
N ALA A 257 56.85 25.49 -1.50
CA ALA A 257 57.07 24.09 -1.11
C ALA A 257 57.58 23.24 -2.29
N ALA A 258 58.30 22.15 -1.97
CA ALA A 258 58.76 21.21 -2.98
C ALA A 258 57.58 20.48 -3.65
N PRO A 259 57.73 20.00 -4.90
CA PRO A 259 56.73 19.18 -5.55
C PRO A 259 56.34 17.97 -4.71
N VAL A 260 55.05 17.64 -4.68
CA VAL A 260 54.53 16.48 -3.95
C VAL A 260 55.19 15.21 -4.48
N PRO A 261 55.80 14.37 -3.62
CA PRO A 261 56.38 13.10 -4.03
C PRO A 261 55.35 12.20 -4.71
N ALA A 262 55.82 11.33 -5.61
CA ALA A 262 54.96 10.29 -6.17
C ALA A 262 54.47 9.36 -5.07
N VAL A 263 53.16 9.11 -5.05
CA VAL A 263 52.56 8.14 -4.13
C VAL A 263 53.05 6.73 -4.51
N PRO A 264 53.62 5.95 -3.57
CA PRO A 264 54.04 4.58 -3.82
C PRO A 264 52.89 3.74 -4.37
N ASP A 265 53.12 2.88 -5.35
CA ASP A 265 52.09 1.92 -5.77
C ASP A 265 51.85 0.91 -4.63
N ALA A 266 50.59 0.69 -4.29
CA ALA A 266 50.22 -0.31 -3.29
C ALA A 266 50.18 -1.73 -3.87
N GLY A 267 50.32 -1.88 -5.20
CA GLY A 267 50.35 -3.17 -5.88
C GLY A 267 48.98 -3.83 -6.03
N THR A 268 47.91 -3.02 -6.05
CA THR A 268 46.52 -3.48 -6.20
C THR A 268 46.12 -3.68 -7.66
N ASP A 269 45.09 -4.51 -7.88
CA ASP A 269 44.52 -4.80 -9.20
C ASP A 269 43.55 -3.72 -9.71
N GLU A 270 43.32 -2.65 -8.93
CA GLU A 270 42.46 -1.52 -9.28
C GLU A 270 43.28 -0.22 -9.50
N ALA A 271 42.90 0.53 -10.53
CA ALA A 271 43.30 1.92 -10.75
C ALA A 271 42.08 2.84 -10.65
N VAL A 272 42.26 3.98 -9.99
CA VAL A 272 41.28 5.06 -9.93
C VAL A 272 41.79 6.19 -10.80
N LEU A 273 41.08 6.47 -11.87
CA LEU A 273 41.40 7.55 -12.79
C LEU A 273 40.45 8.72 -12.52
N VAL A 274 40.99 9.93 -12.44
CA VAL A 274 40.17 11.14 -12.26
C VAL A 274 40.62 12.25 -13.20
N GLU A 275 39.64 12.88 -13.83
CA GLU A 275 39.84 14.07 -14.66
C GLU A 275 40.01 15.31 -13.78
N ASP A 276 41.06 16.09 -14.02
CA ASP A 276 41.39 17.29 -13.27
C ASP A 276 40.47 18.46 -13.66
N THR A 277 39.23 18.40 -13.17
CA THR A 277 38.20 19.41 -13.39
C THR A 277 38.38 20.65 -12.52
N GLY A 278 39.35 20.64 -11.60
CA GLY A 278 39.49 21.68 -10.58
C GLY A 278 38.35 21.70 -9.55
N THR A 279 37.58 20.61 -9.43
CA THR A 279 36.50 20.48 -8.44
C THR A 279 36.83 19.47 -7.34
N THR A 280 35.98 19.39 -6.33
CA THR A 280 36.10 18.44 -5.22
C THR A 280 36.02 16.96 -5.62
N ASP A 281 35.59 16.61 -6.83
CA ASP A 281 35.52 15.23 -7.30
C ASP A 281 36.90 14.55 -7.32
N VAL A 282 37.97 15.32 -7.57
CA VAL A 282 39.37 14.82 -7.50
C VAL A 282 39.72 14.32 -6.10
N LEU A 283 39.15 14.91 -5.06
CA LEU A 283 39.34 14.50 -3.67
C LEU A 283 38.50 13.28 -3.32
N VAL A 284 37.27 13.18 -3.82
CA VAL A 284 36.44 11.97 -3.66
C VAL A 284 37.16 10.78 -4.29
N ALA A 285 37.73 10.94 -5.48
CA ALA A 285 38.55 9.92 -6.14
C ALA A 285 39.79 9.55 -5.30
N ALA A 286 40.49 10.53 -4.72
CA ALA A 286 41.63 10.27 -3.84
C ALA A 286 41.24 9.52 -2.56
N LEU A 287 40.12 9.87 -1.94
CA LEU A 287 39.59 9.19 -0.76
C LEU A 287 39.15 7.75 -1.08
N TYR A 288 38.50 7.56 -2.23
CA TYR A 288 38.10 6.24 -2.72
C TYR A 288 39.35 5.40 -3.03
N ALA A 289 40.34 5.96 -3.72
CA ALA A 289 41.60 5.28 -4.01
C ALA A 289 42.38 4.91 -2.74
N HIS A 290 42.39 5.78 -1.73
CA HIS A 290 42.97 5.46 -0.43
C HIS A 290 42.25 4.28 0.22
N HIS A 291 40.91 4.34 0.26
CA HIS A 291 40.09 3.29 0.85
C HIS A 291 40.23 1.92 0.15
N ARG A 292 40.31 1.92 -1.18
CA ARG A 292 40.50 0.71 -2.00
C ARG A 292 41.96 0.25 -2.08
N GLY A 293 42.90 1.04 -1.58
CA GLY A 293 44.33 0.87 -1.83
C GLY A 293 44.73 1.07 -3.29
N ALA A 294 43.84 1.56 -4.16
CA ALA A 294 44.02 1.65 -5.60
C ALA A 294 45.12 2.62 -6.03
N ARG A 295 45.61 2.45 -7.27
CA ARG A 295 46.50 3.40 -7.94
C ARG A 295 45.72 4.61 -8.41
N LEU A 296 45.94 5.79 -7.83
CA LEU A 296 45.37 7.04 -8.32
C LEU A 296 46.12 7.55 -9.55
N VAL A 297 45.38 7.93 -10.59
CA VAL A 297 45.89 8.51 -11.84
C VAL A 297 45.08 9.76 -12.16
N VAL A 298 45.73 10.92 -12.18
CA VAL A 298 45.11 12.19 -12.55
C VAL A 298 45.37 12.46 -14.04
N THR A 299 44.35 12.84 -14.79
CA THR A 299 44.43 13.13 -16.23
C THR A 299 43.80 14.50 -16.55
N PRO A 300 44.24 15.20 -17.62
CA PRO A 300 43.57 16.42 -18.07
C PRO A 300 42.10 16.17 -18.44
N VAL A 301 41.26 17.20 -18.33
CA VAL A 301 39.85 17.14 -18.77
C VAL A 301 39.77 16.93 -20.29
N PRO A 302 39.00 15.95 -20.77
CA PRO A 302 38.81 15.71 -22.19
C PRO A 302 37.90 16.78 -22.84
N ASP A 303 38.17 17.09 -24.10
CA ASP A 303 37.27 17.82 -25.01
C ASP A 303 36.24 16.87 -25.65
N LEU A 304 35.03 16.86 -25.09
CA LEU A 304 33.94 16.00 -25.58
C LEU A 304 33.27 16.52 -26.85
N THR A 305 33.66 17.68 -27.40
CA THR A 305 33.01 18.29 -28.58
C THR A 305 33.04 17.36 -29.78
N VAL A 306 34.21 16.78 -30.08
CA VAL A 306 34.39 15.84 -31.20
C VAL A 306 33.51 14.60 -31.03
N LEU A 307 33.41 14.07 -29.80
CA LEU A 307 32.60 12.91 -29.51
C LEU A 307 31.09 13.23 -29.65
N HIS A 308 30.66 14.38 -29.14
CA HIS A 308 29.28 14.83 -29.31
C HIS A 308 28.92 15.02 -30.78
N ASP A 309 29.79 15.61 -31.59
CA ASP A 309 29.54 15.79 -33.03
C ASP A 309 29.42 14.45 -33.77
N LEU A 310 30.26 13.46 -33.42
CA LEU A 310 30.19 12.10 -33.95
C LEU A 310 28.88 11.40 -33.58
N LEU A 311 28.39 11.60 -32.34
CA LEU A 311 27.19 10.94 -31.81
C LEU A 311 25.88 11.72 -32.09
N ALA A 312 25.95 12.99 -32.50
CA ALA A 312 24.77 13.85 -32.70
C ALA A 312 24.01 13.57 -34.00
N HIS A 313 24.60 12.82 -34.93
CA HIS A 313 23.96 12.58 -36.22
C HIS A 313 22.94 11.43 -36.14
N ASP A 314 21.69 11.75 -36.48
CA ASP A 314 20.60 10.77 -36.58
C ASP A 314 20.78 9.94 -37.86
N HIS A 315 21.25 8.70 -37.70
CA HIS A 315 21.67 7.85 -38.80
C HIS A 315 20.67 6.71 -39.01
N ALA A 316 19.54 7.06 -39.61
CA ALA A 316 18.40 6.18 -39.90
C ALA A 316 18.67 4.97 -40.84
N ALA A 317 19.92 4.56 -41.05
CA ALA A 317 20.27 3.37 -41.82
C ALA A 317 21.54 2.71 -41.25
N TYR A 318 21.38 1.96 -40.16
CA TYR A 318 22.44 1.14 -39.57
C TYR A 318 22.67 -0.13 -40.41
N ASP A 319 23.59 -0.06 -41.35
CA ASP A 319 24.26 -1.27 -41.86
C ASP A 319 25.54 -1.53 -41.04
N ASP A 320 25.94 -2.78 -40.89
CA ASP A 320 27.08 -3.24 -40.07
C ASP A 320 28.39 -2.49 -40.40
N ALA A 321 28.54 -2.07 -41.66
CA ALA A 321 29.70 -1.31 -42.13
C ALA A 321 29.77 0.09 -41.52
N TYR A 322 28.62 0.74 -41.33
CA TYR A 322 28.53 2.06 -40.73
C TYR A 322 28.83 2.00 -39.22
N GLN A 323 28.28 1.01 -38.52
CA GLN A 323 28.55 0.79 -37.09
C GLN A 323 30.04 0.58 -36.81
N ARG A 324 30.71 -0.27 -37.60
CA ARG A 324 32.16 -0.47 -37.47
C ARG A 324 32.94 0.82 -37.66
N HIS A 325 32.57 1.63 -38.66
CA HIS A 325 33.24 2.91 -38.90
C HIS A 325 33.04 3.89 -37.73
N LEU A 326 31.83 3.97 -37.17
CA LEU A 326 31.55 4.80 -36.01
C LEU A 326 32.34 4.36 -34.78
N VAL A 327 32.41 3.05 -34.52
CA VAL A 327 33.19 2.47 -33.41
C VAL A 327 34.67 2.84 -33.54
N ASP A 328 35.26 2.68 -34.73
CA ASP A 328 36.66 3.05 -34.98
C ASP A 328 36.88 4.56 -34.84
N ALA A 329 35.97 5.40 -35.36
CA ALA A 329 36.06 6.85 -35.23
C ALA A 329 35.97 7.32 -33.76
N VAL A 330 35.08 6.71 -32.97
CA VAL A 330 34.98 6.95 -31.53
C VAL A 330 36.25 6.47 -30.82
N ALA A 331 36.78 5.30 -31.18
CA ALA A 331 38.03 4.78 -30.61
C ALA A 331 39.22 5.71 -30.86
N ASP A 332 39.36 6.22 -32.08
CA ASP A 332 40.42 7.16 -32.43
C ASP A 332 40.25 8.49 -31.67
N ALA A 333 39.01 9.02 -31.61
CA ALA A 333 38.70 10.25 -30.90
C ALA A 333 38.92 10.15 -29.39
N VAL A 334 38.57 9.02 -28.77
CA VAL A 334 38.78 8.77 -27.33
C VAL A 334 40.26 8.57 -27.02
N THR A 335 40.94 7.73 -27.80
CA THR A 335 42.36 7.42 -27.58
C THR A 335 43.23 8.67 -27.72
N ALA A 336 42.91 9.57 -28.66
CA ALA A 336 43.62 10.84 -28.83
C ALA A 336 43.56 11.76 -27.60
N GLN A 337 42.59 11.55 -26.71
CA GLN A 337 42.39 12.36 -25.51
C GLN A 337 43.00 11.77 -24.25
N VAL A 338 43.48 10.51 -24.30
CA VAL A 338 44.11 9.84 -23.16
C VAL A 338 45.63 9.87 -23.32
N PRO A 339 46.37 10.60 -22.48
CA PRO A 339 47.83 10.65 -22.58
C PRO A 339 48.49 9.27 -22.41
N ALA A 340 49.60 9.02 -23.13
CA ALA A 340 50.30 7.73 -23.06
C ALA A 340 50.71 7.31 -21.63
N HIS A 341 51.18 8.26 -20.82
CA HIS A 341 51.55 7.99 -19.42
C HIS A 341 50.35 7.57 -18.54
N VAL A 342 49.13 7.97 -18.90
CA VAL A 342 47.89 7.54 -18.24
C VAL A 342 47.61 6.09 -18.59
N VAL A 343 47.76 5.72 -19.87
CA VAL A 343 47.63 4.33 -20.33
C VAL A 343 48.62 3.42 -19.61
N ASP A 344 49.88 3.83 -19.53
CA ASP A 344 50.95 3.11 -18.83
C ASP A 344 50.68 2.98 -17.33
N ALA A 345 50.20 4.06 -16.68
CA ALA A 345 49.94 4.08 -15.24
C ALA A 345 48.78 3.17 -14.83
N VAL A 346 47.71 3.14 -15.63
CA VAL A 346 46.57 2.23 -15.42
C VAL A 346 47.01 0.78 -15.70
N GLY A 347 47.70 0.52 -16.80
CA GLY A 347 48.17 -0.83 -17.18
C GLY A 347 47.01 -1.80 -17.43
N ASP A 348 47.07 -3.01 -16.89
CA ASP A 348 46.00 -4.05 -17.02
C ASP A 348 44.96 -4.01 -15.90
N ARG A 349 45.08 -3.08 -14.95
CA ARG A 349 44.19 -2.98 -13.77
C ARG A 349 42.74 -2.73 -14.15
N ALA A 350 41.81 -3.23 -13.33
CA ALA A 350 40.42 -2.79 -13.34
C ALA A 350 40.35 -1.28 -13.08
N LEU A 351 39.41 -0.57 -13.70
CA LEU A 351 39.42 0.89 -13.72
C LEU A 351 38.12 1.46 -13.15
N THR A 352 38.24 2.31 -12.13
CA THR A 352 37.16 3.22 -11.72
C THR A 352 37.51 4.62 -12.22
N ALA A 353 36.79 5.11 -13.23
CA ALA A 353 37.03 6.40 -13.87
C ALA A 353 36.02 7.45 -13.41
N PHE A 354 36.50 8.45 -12.68
CA PHE A 354 35.76 9.68 -12.34
C PHE A 354 35.87 10.60 -13.55
N THR A 355 34.79 10.64 -14.34
CA THR A 355 34.82 11.18 -15.69
C THR A 355 33.71 12.19 -15.94
N THR A 356 34.03 13.19 -16.75
CA THR A 356 33.07 14.11 -17.36
C THR A 356 32.32 13.47 -18.52
N GLY A 357 32.55 12.19 -18.83
CA GLY A 357 31.81 11.47 -19.86
C GLY A 357 32.65 11.05 -21.05
N LEU A 358 33.92 10.72 -20.84
CA LEU A 358 34.74 10.04 -21.84
C LEU A 358 34.55 8.51 -21.70
N PRO A 359 34.21 7.77 -22.78
CA PRO A 359 33.98 6.34 -22.70
C PRO A 359 35.30 5.58 -22.78
N TYR A 360 35.96 5.38 -21.65
CA TYR A 360 37.28 4.73 -21.54
C TYR A 360 37.40 3.30 -22.13
N PRO A 361 36.34 2.48 -22.29
CA PRO A 361 36.44 1.21 -23.02
C PRO A 361 36.89 1.34 -24.48
N PHE A 362 36.88 2.54 -25.06
CA PHE A 362 37.32 2.81 -26.43
C PHE A 362 38.81 3.15 -26.55
N VAL A 363 39.53 3.24 -25.44
CA VAL A 363 40.98 3.46 -25.47
C VAL A 363 41.67 2.25 -26.10
N ARG A 364 42.33 2.50 -27.24
CA ARG A 364 43.06 1.48 -28.02
C ARG A 364 44.34 2.06 -28.59
N THR A 365 45.47 1.68 -28.00
CA THR A 365 46.82 1.94 -28.53
C THR A 365 47.37 0.69 -29.22
N TRP A 366 48.60 0.73 -29.71
CA TRP A 366 49.24 -0.43 -30.35
C TRP A 366 49.61 -1.53 -29.35
N ASP A 367 49.71 -1.19 -28.07
CA ASP A 367 50.14 -2.04 -26.94
C ASP A 367 49.07 -2.23 -25.86
N SER A 368 47.93 -1.51 -25.92
CA SER A 368 46.84 -1.63 -24.96
C SER A 368 45.46 -1.53 -25.63
N ASP A 369 44.52 -2.40 -25.25
CA ASP A 369 43.11 -2.33 -25.65
C ASP A 369 42.22 -2.47 -24.41
N TRP A 370 41.52 -1.40 -24.04
CA TRP A 370 40.71 -1.36 -22.83
C TRP A 370 39.30 -1.92 -23.03
N ALA A 371 38.95 -2.39 -24.21
CA ALA A 371 37.59 -2.88 -24.47
C ALA A 371 37.21 -4.13 -23.67
N ARG A 372 38.19 -4.90 -23.22
CA ARG A 372 37.99 -6.09 -22.38
C ARG A 372 38.34 -5.85 -20.92
N LYS A 373 38.55 -4.59 -20.54
CA LYS A 373 38.84 -4.20 -19.17
C LYS A 373 37.53 -3.89 -18.45
N PRO A 374 37.34 -4.38 -17.20
CA PRO A 374 36.26 -3.89 -16.36
C PRO A 374 36.48 -2.40 -16.06
N VAL A 375 35.57 -1.56 -16.55
CA VAL A 375 35.63 -0.11 -16.35
C VAL A 375 34.33 0.40 -15.74
N GLY A 376 34.41 0.92 -14.51
CA GLY A 376 33.37 1.75 -13.90
C GLY A 376 33.55 3.22 -14.28
N HIS A 377 32.45 3.93 -14.52
CA HIS A 377 32.34 5.34 -14.82
C HIS A 377 31.52 6.03 -13.74
N VAL A 378 32.20 6.79 -12.88
CA VAL A 378 31.58 7.66 -11.89
C VAL A 378 31.33 9.01 -12.56
N LEU A 379 30.09 9.19 -13.03
CA LEU A 379 29.67 10.41 -13.73
C LEU A 379 28.95 11.36 -12.78
N ASP A 380 29.53 12.53 -12.53
CA ASP A 380 28.92 13.63 -11.78
C ASP A 380 28.48 13.22 -10.34
N ARG A 381 28.43 14.18 -9.41
CA ARG A 381 28.08 13.91 -7.99
C ARG A 381 28.77 12.67 -7.40
N ALA A 382 30.09 12.61 -7.55
CA ALA A 382 30.92 11.45 -7.22
C ALA A 382 30.67 10.89 -5.80
N ALA A 383 30.40 11.77 -4.84
CA ALA A 383 30.06 11.41 -3.47
C ALA A 383 28.81 10.53 -3.38
N LEU A 384 27.73 10.85 -4.11
CA LEU A 384 26.50 10.07 -4.08
C LEU A 384 26.71 8.65 -4.60
N VAL A 385 27.43 8.50 -5.71
CA VAL A 385 27.72 7.19 -6.33
C VAL A 385 28.55 6.32 -5.39
N VAL A 386 29.65 6.86 -4.85
CA VAL A 386 30.55 6.13 -3.93
C VAL A 386 29.84 5.77 -2.62
N LEU A 387 29.09 6.69 -2.03
CA LEU A 387 28.34 6.41 -0.80
C LEU A 387 27.23 5.38 -1.03
N THR A 388 26.62 5.37 -2.22
CA THR A 388 25.58 4.39 -2.57
C THR A 388 26.15 2.98 -2.68
N GLU A 389 27.35 2.81 -3.22
CA GLU A 389 28.09 1.53 -3.19
C GLU A 389 28.35 1.08 -1.73
N PHE A 390 28.94 1.94 -0.90
CA PHE A 390 29.25 1.59 0.49
C PHE A 390 28.00 1.32 1.32
N HIS A 391 26.91 2.02 1.06
CA HIS A 391 25.65 1.80 1.76
C HIS A 391 25.06 0.43 1.47
N ALA A 392 25.05 0.01 0.20
CA ALA A 392 24.61 -1.33 -0.17
C ALA A 392 25.50 -2.41 0.47
N ALA A 393 26.81 -2.16 0.54
CA ALA A 393 27.75 -3.10 1.11
C ALA A 393 27.71 -3.19 2.66
N ALA A 394 27.24 -2.14 3.34
CA ALA A 394 27.15 -2.05 4.80
C ALA A 394 25.74 -2.28 5.36
N GLY A 395 24.70 -2.16 4.53
CA GLY A 395 23.30 -2.21 4.92
C GLY A 395 22.79 -3.63 5.22
N PRO A 396 21.73 -3.78 6.03
CA PRO A 396 21.06 -5.06 6.21
C PRO A 396 20.45 -5.52 4.89
N ARG A 397 20.74 -6.76 4.50
CA ARG A 397 20.16 -7.33 3.27
C ARG A 397 18.67 -7.65 3.49
N PRO A 398 17.77 -7.29 2.56
CA PRO A 398 16.33 -7.56 2.67
C PRO A 398 16.01 -9.03 2.40
N ALA A 399 15.06 -9.67 3.09
CA ALA A 399 14.83 -11.13 3.03
C ALA A 399 14.53 -11.70 1.62
N ALA A 400 14.05 -10.86 0.72
CA ALA A 400 13.84 -11.12 -0.71
C ALA A 400 14.14 -9.82 -1.49
N THR A 401 14.35 -9.91 -2.80
CA THR A 401 14.70 -8.79 -3.67
C THR A 401 13.88 -8.83 -4.96
N PHE A 402 13.63 -7.66 -5.55
CA PHE A 402 12.82 -7.55 -6.77
C PHE A 402 13.61 -6.92 -7.92
N ALA A 403 13.31 -7.37 -9.13
CA ALA A 403 13.73 -6.71 -10.37
C ALA A 403 12.51 -6.15 -11.08
N VAL A 404 12.47 -4.85 -11.34
CA VAL A 404 11.38 -4.24 -12.12
C VAL A 404 11.75 -4.30 -13.60
N VAL A 405 10.88 -4.88 -14.43
CA VAL A 405 11.08 -5.01 -15.88
C VAL A 405 9.93 -4.31 -16.59
N VAL A 406 10.24 -3.27 -17.35
CA VAL A 406 9.27 -2.55 -18.19
C VAL A 406 9.47 -2.98 -19.63
N ASP A 407 8.54 -3.76 -20.17
CA ASP A 407 8.61 -4.26 -21.54
C ASP A 407 7.27 -4.11 -22.27
N ALA A 408 7.33 -3.64 -23.52
CA ALA A 408 6.17 -3.47 -24.40
C ALA A 408 5.84 -4.74 -25.21
N ASP A 409 6.82 -5.64 -25.41
CA ASP A 409 6.74 -6.72 -26.42
C ASP A 409 7.13 -8.12 -25.91
N CYS A 410 7.42 -8.30 -24.61
CA CYS A 410 7.79 -9.62 -24.09
C CYS A 410 6.56 -10.45 -23.68
N GLU A 411 6.26 -11.53 -24.43
CA GLU A 411 5.88 -12.77 -23.74
C GLU A 411 7.03 -13.10 -22.77
N PRO A 412 6.77 -13.52 -21.52
CA PRO A 412 7.80 -13.75 -20.51
C PRO A 412 8.80 -14.77 -21.04
N ALA A 413 9.92 -14.29 -21.58
CA ALA A 413 10.88 -15.12 -22.26
C ALA A 413 11.66 -15.89 -21.19
N ALA A 414 11.30 -17.17 -21.08
CA ALA A 414 12.05 -18.28 -20.52
C ALA A 414 12.52 -18.10 -19.06
N ASP A 415 11.73 -18.70 -18.17
CA ASP A 415 12.19 -19.43 -16.99
C ASP A 415 13.46 -18.88 -16.30
N PRO A 416 13.34 -18.04 -15.26
CA PRO A 416 14.46 -17.69 -14.39
C PRO A 416 15.04 -18.90 -13.62
N GLY A 417 14.55 -20.12 -13.89
CA GLY A 417 14.86 -21.40 -13.24
C GLY A 417 16.31 -21.90 -13.31
N THR A 418 17.31 -21.04 -13.53
CA THR A 418 18.72 -21.40 -13.26
C THR A 418 19.54 -20.30 -12.58
N ALA A 419 18.93 -19.18 -12.15
CA ALA A 419 19.66 -18.19 -11.37
C ALA A 419 19.73 -18.63 -9.89
N HIS A 420 20.96 -18.83 -9.39
CA HIS A 420 21.24 -19.02 -7.96
C HIS A 420 20.94 -17.78 -7.10
N HIS A 421 20.50 -16.68 -7.72
CA HIS A 421 20.15 -15.41 -7.11
C HIS A 421 18.64 -15.23 -7.21
N PHE A 422 17.99 -15.10 -6.07
CA PHE A 422 16.54 -15.25 -5.95
C PHE A 422 15.89 -13.86 -5.94
N THR A 423 16.01 -13.18 -7.08
CA THR A 423 15.36 -11.90 -7.34
C THR A 423 14.11 -12.12 -8.18
N HIS A 424 12.96 -11.79 -7.61
CA HIS A 424 11.66 -11.97 -8.29
C HIS A 424 11.40 -10.86 -9.32
N PRO A 425 11.13 -11.19 -10.59
CA PRO A 425 10.83 -10.19 -11.61
C PRO A 425 9.40 -9.65 -11.46
N LEU A 426 9.25 -8.33 -11.46
CA LEU A 426 7.98 -7.62 -11.57
C LEU A 426 7.88 -7.05 -13.00
N VAL A 427 7.08 -7.71 -13.83
CA VAL A 427 6.89 -7.31 -15.23
C VAL A 427 5.73 -6.32 -15.34
N LEU A 428 6.04 -5.12 -15.85
CA LEU A 428 5.11 -4.02 -16.07
C LEU A 428 4.97 -3.73 -17.56
N THR A 429 3.75 -3.47 -17.99
CA THR A 429 3.48 -2.84 -19.29
C THR A 429 3.89 -1.37 -19.27
N PRO A 430 4.11 -0.71 -20.44
CA PRO A 430 4.42 0.71 -20.50
C PRO A 430 3.39 1.60 -19.80
N ASP A 431 2.12 1.24 -19.86
CA ASP A 431 1.02 1.98 -19.23
C ASP A 431 1.04 1.85 -17.69
N GLU A 432 1.44 0.69 -17.17
CA GLU A 432 1.60 0.45 -15.72
C GLU A 432 2.88 1.12 -15.18
N ALA A 433 3.91 1.26 -16.01
CA ALA A 433 5.24 1.75 -15.65
C ALA A 433 5.35 3.30 -15.60
N THR A 434 4.36 3.96 -15.01
CA THR A 434 4.41 5.41 -14.81
C THR A 434 5.58 5.82 -13.89
N PRO A 435 6.11 7.05 -14.00
CA PRO A 435 7.14 7.53 -13.08
C PRO A 435 6.75 7.43 -11.61
N GLU A 436 5.46 7.61 -11.27
CA GLU A 436 4.96 7.48 -9.90
C GLU A 436 4.96 6.03 -9.43
N ALA A 437 4.51 5.10 -10.29
CA ALA A 437 4.56 3.66 -10.02
C ALA A 437 5.99 3.17 -9.78
N LEU A 438 6.95 3.60 -10.61
CA LEU A 438 8.36 3.21 -10.46
C LEU A 438 8.98 3.78 -9.17
N ARG A 439 8.66 5.02 -8.79
CA ARG A 439 9.08 5.59 -7.48
C ARG A 439 8.51 4.79 -6.32
N TRP A 440 7.22 4.49 -6.37
CA TRP A 440 6.55 3.77 -5.31
C TRP A 440 7.13 2.36 -5.16
N LEU A 441 7.27 1.59 -6.24
CA LEU A 441 7.84 0.24 -6.21
C LEU A 441 9.25 0.23 -5.63
N THR A 442 10.10 1.17 -6.08
CA THR A 442 11.50 1.27 -5.61
C THR A 442 11.65 1.88 -4.22
N THR A 443 10.54 2.21 -3.55
CA THR A 443 10.49 2.67 -2.15
C THR A 443 9.79 1.66 -1.25
N ALA A 444 8.72 1.00 -1.75
CA ALA A 444 7.92 0.04 -1.00
C ALA A 444 8.51 -1.37 -1.00
N LEU A 445 9.24 -1.74 -2.05
CA LEU A 445 9.83 -3.07 -2.22
C LEU A 445 11.34 -2.96 -2.42
N PRO A 446 12.13 -3.95 -1.94
CA PRO A 446 13.58 -3.99 -2.08
C PRO A 446 13.99 -4.27 -3.53
N VAL A 447 13.85 -3.25 -4.38
CA VAL A 447 14.19 -3.31 -5.80
C VAL A 447 15.68 -3.08 -5.96
N GLU A 448 16.39 -4.08 -6.47
CA GLU A 448 17.84 -4.01 -6.69
C GLU A 448 18.23 -3.82 -8.15
N LEU A 449 17.31 -4.10 -9.08
CA LEU A 449 17.48 -4.00 -10.52
C LEU A 449 16.25 -3.37 -11.18
N VAL A 450 16.46 -2.45 -12.11
CA VAL A 450 15.39 -1.87 -12.93
C VAL A 450 15.79 -1.94 -14.40
N HIS A 451 15.04 -2.69 -15.19
CA HIS A 451 15.21 -2.83 -16.64
C HIS A 451 14.12 -2.03 -17.38
N LEU A 452 14.54 -1.09 -18.22
CA LEU A 452 13.64 -0.14 -18.88
C LEU A 452 13.71 -0.27 -20.41
N GLY A 453 12.53 -0.41 -21.01
CA GLY A 453 12.32 -0.31 -22.45
C GLY A 453 12.70 1.05 -23.05
N PRO A 454 12.71 1.15 -24.38
CA PRO A 454 13.17 2.34 -25.12
C PRO A 454 12.33 3.60 -24.87
N ASP A 455 11.02 3.42 -24.66
CA ASP A 455 10.05 4.51 -24.45
C ASP A 455 9.71 4.76 -22.97
N ALA A 456 10.38 4.07 -22.04
CA ALA A 456 10.09 4.20 -20.62
C ALA A 456 10.56 5.54 -20.05
N ASP A 457 9.66 6.21 -19.33
CA ASP A 457 9.97 7.47 -18.66
C ASP A 457 11.04 7.32 -17.56
N GLU A 458 11.59 8.45 -17.14
CA GLU A 458 12.51 8.48 -16.02
C GLU A 458 11.77 8.23 -14.68
N PRO A 459 12.25 7.28 -13.86
CA PRO A 459 11.60 6.86 -12.62
C PRO A 459 11.73 7.91 -11.52
N GLY A 460 12.42 9.04 -11.71
CA GLY A 460 12.70 9.97 -10.62
C GLY A 460 13.57 9.33 -9.51
N PRO A 461 13.56 9.87 -8.27
CA PRO A 461 14.39 9.36 -7.18
C PRO A 461 14.08 7.90 -6.84
N LEU A 462 15.12 7.11 -6.61
CA LEU A 462 15.05 5.67 -6.35
C LEU A 462 15.39 5.37 -4.89
N GLY A 463 14.45 4.79 -4.14
CA GLY A 463 14.61 4.53 -2.71
C GLY A 463 15.68 3.47 -2.38
N HIS A 464 15.56 2.29 -2.99
CA HIS A 464 16.48 1.16 -2.79
C HIS A 464 17.76 1.20 -3.65
N ARG A 465 17.93 2.26 -4.44
CA ARG A 465 19.16 2.50 -5.25
C ARG A 465 19.55 1.33 -6.16
N PRO A 466 18.64 0.87 -7.02
CA PRO A 466 18.90 -0.26 -7.90
C PRO A 466 19.99 0.04 -8.93
N LEU A 467 20.52 -1.03 -9.54
CA LEU A 467 21.21 -0.93 -10.82
C LEU A 467 20.17 -0.73 -11.93
N VAL A 468 20.38 0.26 -12.80
CA VAL A 468 19.44 0.54 -13.90
C VAL A 468 20.04 0.03 -15.21
N ILE A 469 19.25 -0.69 -16.00
CA ILE A 469 19.60 -1.13 -17.37
C ILE A 469 18.56 -0.54 -18.31
N THR A 470 18.98 0.05 -19.42
CA THR A 470 18.04 0.61 -20.41
C THR A 470 18.37 0.17 -21.83
N ARG A 471 17.29 -0.10 -22.59
CA ARG A 471 17.34 -0.27 -24.06
C ARG A 471 17.37 1.06 -24.82
N ALA A 472 17.05 2.19 -24.17
CA ALA A 472 16.90 3.48 -24.84
C ALA A 472 18.23 4.01 -25.38
N ALA A 473 18.26 4.31 -26.67
CA ALA A 473 19.41 4.92 -27.34
C ALA A 473 19.35 6.44 -27.28
N ARG A 474 20.05 7.03 -26.32
CA ARG A 474 20.24 8.48 -26.21
C ARG A 474 21.70 8.76 -25.82
N PRO A 475 22.22 9.97 -26.09
CA PRO A 475 23.56 10.34 -25.64
C PRO A 475 23.71 10.00 -24.15
N TRP A 476 24.57 9.02 -23.85
CA TRP A 476 24.72 8.47 -22.50
C TRP A 476 25.12 9.53 -21.47
N ALA A 477 25.84 10.58 -21.90
CA ALA A 477 26.18 11.73 -21.08
C ALA A 477 24.94 12.44 -20.50
N GLY A 478 23.78 12.35 -21.17
CA GLY A 478 22.50 12.84 -20.64
C GLY A 478 21.82 11.78 -19.77
N THR A 479 21.56 10.60 -20.33
CA THR A 479 20.70 9.58 -19.69
C THR A 479 21.37 8.92 -18.48
N GLY A 480 22.61 8.46 -18.59
CA GLY A 480 23.33 7.79 -17.51
C GLY A 480 23.49 8.69 -16.28
N ARG A 481 23.84 9.97 -16.51
CA ARG A 481 23.92 10.99 -15.45
C ARG A 481 22.60 11.17 -14.71
N ARG A 482 21.47 11.23 -15.42
CA ARG A 482 20.15 11.39 -14.79
C ARG A 482 19.79 10.18 -13.91
N ARG A 483 20.14 8.96 -14.33
CA ARG A 483 19.91 7.74 -13.53
C ARG A 483 20.76 7.68 -12.27
N LEU A 484 22.04 8.01 -12.36
CA LEU A 484 22.92 8.08 -11.19
C LEU A 484 22.47 9.17 -10.22
N ARG A 485 22.05 10.34 -10.73
CA ARG A 485 21.47 11.43 -9.92
C ARG A 485 20.15 11.05 -9.22
N ALA A 486 19.42 10.08 -9.75
CA ALA A 486 18.23 9.53 -9.09
C ALA A 486 18.57 8.58 -7.93
N GLY A 487 19.85 8.38 -7.61
CA GLY A 487 20.30 7.48 -6.54
C GLY A 487 20.59 6.06 -7.01
N ALA A 488 20.65 5.78 -8.32
CA ALA A 488 21.06 4.46 -8.80
C ALA A 488 22.53 4.14 -8.44
N ARG A 489 22.81 2.88 -8.09
CA ARG A 489 24.17 2.36 -7.89
C ARG A 489 25.02 2.42 -9.17
N GLY A 490 24.38 2.21 -10.30
CA GLY A 490 24.99 2.20 -11.62
C GLY A 490 23.91 2.21 -12.70
N ALA A 491 24.28 2.59 -13.92
CA ALA A 491 23.33 2.69 -15.02
C ALA A 491 23.94 2.23 -16.34
N VAL A 492 23.57 1.04 -16.81
CA VAL A 492 23.99 0.44 -18.10
C VAL A 492 23.14 1.05 -19.21
N VAL A 493 23.76 1.86 -20.07
CA VAL A 493 23.09 2.68 -21.10
C VAL A 493 23.81 2.53 -22.44
N ALA A 494 23.06 2.55 -23.54
CA ALA A 494 23.61 2.57 -24.89
C ALA A 494 24.22 3.95 -25.26
N LEU A 495 25.39 3.97 -25.91
CA LEU A 495 26.07 5.15 -26.44
C LEU A 495 25.41 5.68 -27.72
N TRP A 496 24.91 4.78 -28.56
CA TRP A 496 24.25 5.06 -29.83
C TRP A 496 23.16 4.01 -30.09
N PRO A 497 22.25 4.24 -31.06
CA PRO A 497 21.21 3.27 -31.41
C PRO A 497 21.75 1.93 -31.91
N VAL A 498 21.31 0.85 -31.28
CA VAL A 498 21.55 -0.55 -31.66
C VAL A 498 20.20 -1.23 -31.94
N SER A 499 20.20 -2.34 -32.67
CA SER A 499 18.97 -3.08 -32.92
C SER A 499 18.44 -3.71 -31.62
N ASP A 500 17.12 -3.82 -31.51
CA ASP A 500 16.46 -4.38 -30.32
C ASP A 500 17.01 -5.79 -30.01
N ASP A 501 17.13 -6.67 -31.01
CA ASP A 501 17.69 -8.02 -30.87
C ASP A 501 19.07 -8.07 -30.17
N LEU A 502 19.95 -7.10 -30.48
CA LEU A 502 21.30 -7.04 -29.91
C LEU A 502 21.27 -6.47 -28.49
N ALA A 503 20.47 -5.43 -28.25
CA ALA A 503 20.25 -4.87 -26.92
C ALA A 503 19.66 -5.93 -25.97
N ASP A 504 18.72 -6.71 -26.49
CA ASP A 504 18.09 -7.85 -25.85
C ASP A 504 19.08 -8.94 -25.44
N ALA A 505 19.89 -9.40 -26.39
CA ALA A 505 20.90 -10.42 -26.14
C ALA A 505 21.92 -9.93 -25.11
N PHE A 506 22.34 -8.67 -25.20
CA PHE A 506 23.26 -8.05 -24.25
C PHE A 506 22.65 -7.97 -22.84
N ALA A 507 21.45 -7.42 -22.71
CA ALA A 507 20.76 -7.27 -21.42
C ALA A 507 20.55 -8.62 -20.73
N ARG A 508 20.13 -9.66 -21.46
CA ARG A 508 19.99 -11.03 -20.92
C ARG A 508 21.30 -11.56 -20.33
N VAL A 509 22.40 -11.46 -21.07
CA VAL A 509 23.72 -11.93 -20.60
C VAL A 509 24.19 -11.13 -19.38
N VAL A 510 23.98 -9.82 -19.37
CA VAL A 510 24.39 -8.96 -18.26
C VAL A 510 23.56 -9.27 -17.01
N VAL A 511 22.24 -9.37 -17.14
CA VAL A 511 21.34 -9.72 -16.02
C VAL A 511 21.73 -11.08 -15.44
N ASP A 512 21.93 -12.11 -16.28
CA ASP A 512 22.37 -13.44 -15.82
C ASP A 512 23.71 -13.39 -15.07
N ARG A 513 24.68 -12.61 -15.55
CA ARG A 513 25.98 -12.46 -14.88
C ARG A 513 25.90 -11.67 -13.57
N LEU A 514 24.99 -10.69 -13.49
CA LEU A 514 24.75 -9.92 -12.27
C LEU A 514 24.04 -10.77 -11.22
N THR A 515 23.06 -11.57 -11.62
CA THR A 515 22.26 -12.40 -10.74
C THR A 515 22.96 -13.73 -10.48
N ALA A 516 22.92 -14.67 -11.41
CA ALA A 516 23.49 -16.01 -11.27
C ALA A 516 25.02 -15.98 -11.09
N GLY A 517 25.70 -15.09 -11.82
CA GLY A 517 27.15 -14.93 -11.75
C GLY A 517 27.66 -14.10 -10.57
N GLU A 518 26.78 -13.33 -9.91
CA GLU A 518 27.10 -12.36 -8.84
C GLU A 518 28.31 -11.46 -9.17
N GLN A 519 28.48 -11.14 -10.45
CA GLN A 519 29.61 -10.34 -10.92
C GLN A 519 29.38 -8.86 -10.63
N PRO A 520 30.44 -8.08 -10.34
CA PRO A 520 30.35 -6.62 -10.41
C PRO A 520 29.87 -6.20 -11.80
N ALA A 521 29.06 -5.16 -11.86
CA ALA A 521 28.42 -4.70 -13.08
C ALA A 521 29.43 -4.35 -14.17
N ALA A 522 30.58 -3.76 -13.82
CA ALA A 522 31.64 -3.44 -14.78
C ALA A 522 32.29 -4.69 -15.39
N ARG A 523 32.21 -5.84 -14.72
CA ARG A 523 32.69 -7.13 -15.23
C ARG A 523 31.60 -7.86 -16.02
N ALA A 524 30.34 -7.76 -15.58
CA ALA A 524 29.19 -8.38 -16.22
C ALA A 524 29.03 -7.93 -17.69
N VAL A 525 29.32 -6.65 -17.98
CA VAL A 525 29.19 -6.03 -19.30
C VAL A 525 30.34 -6.33 -20.27
N VAL A 526 31.40 -7.03 -19.84
CA VAL A 526 32.59 -7.28 -20.66
C VAL A 526 32.61 -8.71 -21.19
N GLY A 527 32.94 -8.89 -22.47
CA GLY A 527 33.06 -10.21 -23.09
C GLY A 527 31.77 -11.01 -23.05
N THR A 528 30.62 -10.36 -23.27
CA THR A 528 29.29 -10.98 -23.35
C THR A 528 29.16 -11.90 -24.55
N GLY A 529 29.99 -11.73 -25.59
CA GLY A 529 29.97 -12.52 -26.82
C GLY A 529 28.89 -12.08 -27.80
N THR A 530 28.22 -10.94 -27.55
CA THR A 530 27.29 -10.35 -28.51
C THR A 530 28.04 -9.83 -29.75
N PRO A 531 27.54 -10.06 -30.99
CA PRO A 531 28.22 -9.65 -32.22
C PRO A 531 28.50 -8.13 -32.30
N GLY A 532 29.54 -7.72 -33.03
CA GLY A 532 29.63 -6.36 -33.62
C GLY A 532 30.10 -5.20 -32.73
N ASP A 533 31.01 -5.39 -31.78
CA ASP A 533 31.48 -4.35 -30.84
C ASP A 533 30.37 -3.70 -29.97
N VAL A 534 29.18 -4.32 -29.92
CA VAL A 534 28.00 -3.88 -29.15
C VAL A 534 28.30 -3.76 -27.65
N GLU A 535 29.19 -4.59 -27.12
CA GLU A 535 29.63 -4.50 -25.72
C GLU A 535 30.15 -3.11 -25.39
N ARG A 536 30.96 -2.51 -26.29
CA ARG A 536 31.49 -1.16 -26.10
C ARG A 536 30.37 -0.11 -26.16
N ALA A 537 29.28 -0.41 -26.86
CA ALA A 537 28.13 0.47 -26.99
C ALA A 537 27.29 0.59 -25.70
N HIS A 538 27.38 -0.35 -24.74
CA HIS A 538 26.47 -0.39 -23.57
C HIS A 538 27.13 -0.11 -22.21
N VAL A 539 28.26 0.63 -22.15
CA VAL A 539 29.03 0.78 -20.91
C VAL A 539 28.90 2.17 -20.28
N CYS A 540 28.08 2.24 -19.26
CA CYS A 540 28.22 3.16 -18.14
C CYS A 540 27.85 2.35 -16.89
N VAL A 541 28.67 2.38 -15.85
CA VAL A 541 28.44 1.57 -14.65
C VAL A 541 29.12 2.32 -13.53
N GLY A 542 28.47 2.68 -12.42
CA GLY A 542 29.02 3.57 -11.38
C GLY A 542 30.50 3.32 -11.05
N THR A 543 30.79 2.47 -10.08
CA THR A 543 32.17 2.05 -9.78
C THR A 543 32.45 0.67 -10.36
N VAL A 544 33.72 0.28 -10.43
CA VAL A 544 34.10 -1.04 -10.96
C VAL A 544 33.64 -2.19 -10.04
N ASP A 545 33.42 -1.91 -8.76
CA ASP A 545 32.97 -2.85 -7.72
C ASP A 545 31.45 -2.83 -7.45
N THR A 546 30.71 -1.97 -8.16
CA THR A 546 29.25 -1.92 -8.06
C THR A 546 28.65 -3.30 -8.36
N ARG A 547 27.89 -3.85 -7.42
CA ARG A 547 27.30 -5.20 -7.50
C ARG A 547 25.85 -5.22 -6.99
N LEU A 548 25.09 -6.24 -7.41
CA LEU A 548 23.84 -6.61 -6.73
C LEU A 548 24.16 -7.23 -5.38
N ASP A 549 23.17 -7.32 -4.49
CA ASP A 549 23.39 -7.87 -3.17
C ASP A 549 23.60 -9.38 -3.29
N PRO A 550 24.75 -9.94 -2.85
CA PRO A 550 25.02 -11.36 -3.02
C PRO A 550 24.12 -12.21 -2.11
N TRP A 551 23.68 -13.37 -2.61
CA TRP A 551 22.63 -14.19 -1.97
C TRP A 551 23.11 -15.59 -1.54
N ARG A 552 24.31 -16.02 -1.97
CA ARG A 552 24.91 -17.34 -1.64
C ARG A 552 24.98 -17.66 -0.14
N ASP A 553 24.95 -16.63 0.68
CA ASP A 553 25.07 -16.75 2.13
C ASP A 553 23.72 -16.77 2.85
N ARG A 554 22.61 -17.00 2.14
CA ARG A 554 21.30 -17.29 2.74
C ARG A 554 20.99 -18.76 2.52
N SER A 555 20.60 -19.45 3.58
CA SER A 555 20.19 -20.86 3.50
C SER A 555 18.76 -20.98 2.98
N THR A 556 18.42 -20.29 1.89
CA THR A 556 17.06 -20.19 1.37
C THR A 556 16.90 -21.07 0.14
N THR A 557 15.96 -22.01 0.21
CA THR A 557 15.50 -22.76 -0.96
C THR A 557 14.60 -21.88 -1.85
N ALA A 558 14.29 -22.31 -3.07
CA ALA A 558 13.47 -21.53 -4.00
C ALA A 558 12.06 -21.24 -3.47
N ASP A 559 11.51 -22.19 -2.74
CA ASP A 559 10.23 -22.14 -2.07
C ASP A 559 10.25 -21.24 -0.82
N GLU A 560 11.32 -21.25 -0.02
CA GLU A 560 11.50 -20.27 1.07
C GLU A 560 11.67 -18.85 0.53
N ALA A 561 12.40 -18.69 -0.59
CA ALA A 561 12.49 -17.42 -1.29
C ALA A 561 11.11 -16.95 -1.75
N ALA A 562 10.33 -17.83 -2.37
CA ALA A 562 8.99 -17.50 -2.85
C ALA A 562 8.05 -17.06 -1.71
N ALA A 563 8.12 -17.71 -0.54
CA ALA A 563 7.39 -17.29 0.65
C ALA A 563 7.81 -15.89 1.13
N ALA A 564 9.12 -15.59 1.14
CA ALA A 564 9.62 -14.26 1.50
C ALA A 564 9.15 -13.16 0.53
N HIS A 565 9.17 -13.42 -0.78
CA HIS A 565 8.63 -12.49 -1.78
C HIS A 565 7.14 -12.24 -1.57
N GLY A 566 6.37 -13.30 -1.35
CA GLY A 566 4.92 -13.17 -1.12
C GLY A 566 4.58 -12.37 0.14
N GLY A 567 5.34 -12.54 1.23
CA GLY A 567 5.20 -11.71 2.43
C GLY A 567 5.45 -10.22 2.16
N LEU A 568 6.48 -9.89 1.38
CA LEU A 568 6.79 -8.50 1.00
C LEU A 568 5.73 -7.89 0.07
N LEU A 569 5.25 -8.66 -0.92
CA LEU A 569 4.18 -8.22 -1.83
C LEU A 569 2.89 -7.95 -1.08
N ALA A 570 2.53 -8.82 -0.14
CA ALA A 570 1.32 -8.67 0.67
C ALA A 570 1.39 -7.47 1.62
N ALA A 571 2.55 -7.22 2.22
CA ALA A 571 2.75 -6.04 3.06
C ALA A 571 2.65 -4.73 2.28
N ALA A 572 3.01 -4.73 0.99
CA ALA A 572 2.96 -3.53 0.13
C ALA A 572 1.56 -3.27 -0.47
N LEU A 573 0.68 -4.28 -0.55
CA LEU A 573 -0.64 -4.16 -1.19
C LEU A 573 -1.58 -3.10 -0.59
N PRO A 574 -1.65 -2.87 0.74
CA PRO A 574 -2.56 -1.88 1.33
C PRO A 574 -2.31 -0.43 0.89
N ASP A 575 -1.05 -0.06 0.70
CA ASP A 575 -0.63 1.29 0.30
C ASP A 575 -0.31 1.38 -1.21
N CYS A 576 -0.72 0.36 -1.97
CA CYS A 576 -0.43 0.22 -3.40
C CYS A 576 -1.31 1.15 -4.25
N PRO A 577 -0.73 1.90 -5.21
CA PRO A 577 -1.51 2.66 -6.19
C PRO A 577 -2.46 1.75 -6.99
N ASP A 578 -3.68 2.22 -7.26
CA ASP A 578 -4.74 1.43 -7.91
C ASP A 578 -4.29 0.72 -9.20
N GLY A 579 -3.45 1.38 -10.01
CA GLY A 579 -2.91 0.82 -11.25
C GLY A 579 -1.97 -0.38 -11.06
N LEU A 580 -1.34 -0.52 -9.89
CA LEU A 580 -0.40 -1.60 -9.57
C LEU A 580 -1.04 -2.74 -8.75
N VAL A 581 -2.23 -2.54 -8.19
CA VAL A 581 -2.94 -3.59 -7.43
C VAL A 581 -3.12 -4.89 -8.23
N PRO A 582 -3.54 -4.86 -9.51
CA PRO A 582 -3.65 -6.09 -10.30
C PRO A 582 -2.31 -6.80 -10.51
N VAL A 583 -1.23 -6.02 -10.69
CA VAL A 583 0.13 -6.54 -10.85
C VAL A 583 0.57 -7.26 -9.58
N LEU A 584 0.51 -6.61 -8.42
CA LEU A 584 0.95 -7.23 -7.16
C LEU A 584 0.11 -8.46 -6.79
N ARG A 585 -1.20 -8.46 -7.06
CA ARG A 585 -2.05 -9.64 -6.85
C ARG A 585 -1.65 -10.81 -7.75
N ARG A 586 -1.39 -10.55 -9.04
CA ARG A 586 -0.89 -11.56 -9.99
C ARG A 586 0.42 -12.15 -9.48
N GLU A 587 1.37 -11.31 -9.10
CA GLU A 587 2.68 -11.76 -8.63
C GLU A 587 2.60 -12.51 -7.30
N LEU A 588 1.69 -12.12 -6.40
CA LEU A 588 1.45 -12.83 -5.14
C LEU A 588 0.99 -14.27 -5.39
N THR A 589 0.08 -14.47 -6.35
CA THR A 589 -0.34 -15.82 -6.77
C THR A 589 0.81 -16.59 -7.41
N VAL A 590 1.64 -15.94 -8.25
CA VAL A 590 2.81 -16.59 -8.90
C VAL A 590 3.78 -17.13 -7.84
N VAL A 591 4.14 -16.31 -6.84
CA VAL A 591 5.07 -16.75 -5.79
C VAL A 591 4.45 -17.79 -4.86
N ARG A 592 3.14 -17.77 -4.60
CA ARG A 592 2.48 -18.89 -3.90
C ARG A 592 2.61 -20.19 -4.68
N VAL A 593 2.32 -20.19 -5.97
CA VAL A 593 2.45 -21.41 -6.81
C VAL A 593 3.89 -21.92 -6.82
N ALA A 594 4.88 -21.02 -6.85
CA ALA A 594 6.28 -21.39 -6.75
C ALA A 594 6.62 -22.00 -5.38
N ALA A 595 6.07 -21.45 -4.28
CA ALA A 595 6.22 -22.02 -2.94
C ALA A 595 5.57 -23.43 -2.85
N GLU A 596 4.42 -23.65 -3.49
CA GLU A 596 3.73 -24.95 -3.52
C GLU A 596 4.52 -26.05 -4.23
N ALA A 597 5.44 -25.70 -5.13
CA ALA A 597 6.26 -26.66 -5.86
C ALA A 597 7.43 -27.21 -5.01
N GLY A 598 7.72 -26.62 -3.84
CA GLY A 598 8.80 -27.04 -2.95
C GLY A 598 8.33 -27.63 -1.61
N ASP A 599 9.24 -27.67 -0.65
CA ASP A 599 9.06 -28.33 0.65
C ASP A 599 8.51 -27.37 1.73
N VAL A 600 8.41 -26.06 1.45
CA VAL A 600 7.90 -25.01 2.36
C VAL A 600 6.41 -25.14 2.67
N THR A 601 5.68 -25.98 1.94
CA THR A 601 4.22 -26.18 2.09
C THR A 601 3.82 -26.64 3.50
N GLY A 602 4.72 -27.28 4.24
CA GLY A 602 4.55 -27.66 5.64
C GLY A 602 5.08 -26.63 6.65
N SER A 603 5.19 -25.36 6.28
CA SER A 603 5.80 -24.32 7.12
C SER A 603 4.84 -23.19 7.50
N VAL A 604 5.23 -22.45 8.53
CA VAL A 604 4.55 -21.22 8.97
C VAL A 604 4.56 -20.15 7.88
N ALA A 605 5.66 -20.02 7.13
CA ALA A 605 5.81 -19.02 6.07
C ALA A 605 4.80 -19.24 4.94
N TYR A 606 4.50 -20.49 4.61
CA TYR A 606 3.47 -20.83 3.62
C TYR A 606 2.06 -20.52 4.11
N VAL A 607 1.75 -20.78 5.38
CA VAL A 607 0.46 -20.38 5.97
C VAL A 607 0.29 -18.86 5.95
N ASP A 608 1.33 -18.12 6.32
CA ASP A 608 1.30 -16.66 6.31
C ASP A 608 1.11 -16.12 4.88
N LEU A 609 1.71 -16.76 3.88
CA LEU A 609 1.49 -16.47 2.46
C LEU A 609 0.02 -16.70 2.03
N LEU A 610 -0.59 -17.82 2.44
CA LEU A 610 -2.00 -18.10 2.14
C LEU A 610 -2.94 -17.07 2.77
N LEU A 611 -2.68 -16.66 4.03
CA LEU A 611 -3.45 -15.60 4.71
C LEU A 611 -3.30 -14.26 4.00
N ALA A 612 -2.08 -13.91 3.59
CA ALA A 612 -1.76 -12.73 2.83
C ALA A 612 -2.51 -12.67 1.49
N GLU A 613 -2.45 -13.74 0.69
CA GLU A 613 -3.16 -13.80 -0.60
C GLU A 613 -4.68 -13.78 -0.40
N SER A 614 -5.19 -14.44 0.64
CA SER A 614 -6.62 -14.46 0.97
C SER A 614 -7.19 -13.07 1.27
N ALA A 615 -6.38 -12.14 1.80
CA ALA A 615 -6.81 -10.78 2.05
C ALA A 615 -7.10 -9.97 0.77
N HIS A 616 -6.63 -10.45 -0.39
CA HIS A 616 -6.67 -9.73 -1.66
C HIS A 616 -7.17 -10.59 -2.84
N SER A 617 -7.72 -11.77 -2.56
CA SER A 617 -8.18 -12.74 -3.55
C SER A 617 -9.70 -12.88 -3.57
N ASP A 618 -10.25 -13.15 -4.75
CA ASP A 618 -11.68 -13.48 -4.92
C ASP A 618 -11.99 -14.96 -4.61
N ASP A 619 -10.96 -15.81 -4.51
CA ASP A 619 -11.07 -17.26 -4.22
C ASP A 619 -10.57 -17.60 -2.80
N VAL A 620 -11.06 -16.83 -1.82
CA VAL A 620 -10.76 -17.04 -0.39
C VAL A 620 -11.03 -18.48 0.06
N PRO A 621 -12.16 -19.14 -0.28
CA PRO A 621 -12.43 -20.50 0.19
C PRO A 621 -11.37 -21.52 -0.23
N ALA A 622 -10.83 -21.43 -1.45
CA ALA A 622 -9.81 -22.37 -1.91
C ALA A 622 -8.46 -22.15 -1.23
N LEU A 623 -8.11 -20.90 -0.90
CA LEU A 623 -6.89 -20.58 -0.15
C LEU A 623 -7.01 -21.01 1.31
N ILE A 624 -8.16 -20.78 1.94
CA ILE A 624 -8.44 -21.24 3.30
C ILE A 624 -8.45 -22.76 3.39
N ALA A 625 -8.99 -23.48 2.38
CA ALA A 625 -8.95 -24.95 2.36
C ALA A 625 -7.51 -25.50 2.32
N ARG A 626 -6.59 -24.82 1.60
CA ARG A 626 -5.15 -25.17 1.62
C ARG A 626 -4.53 -24.91 2.98
N LEU A 627 -4.86 -23.77 3.60
CA LEU A 627 -4.39 -23.40 4.92
C LEU A 627 -4.84 -24.42 5.97
N ASP A 628 -6.12 -24.79 5.96
CA ASP A 628 -6.70 -25.75 6.90
C ASP A 628 -6.10 -27.16 6.75
N ALA A 629 -5.55 -27.50 5.58
CA ALA A 629 -4.87 -28.77 5.35
C ALA A 629 -3.45 -28.83 5.96
N VAL A 630 -2.81 -27.67 6.20
CA VAL A 630 -1.42 -27.58 6.67
C VAL A 630 -1.35 -27.16 8.14
N LEU A 631 -2.16 -26.17 8.52
CA LEU A 631 -2.08 -25.51 9.81
C LEU A 631 -2.13 -26.46 11.04
N PRO A 632 -2.93 -27.55 11.05
CA PRO A 632 -2.96 -28.48 12.18
C PRO A 632 -1.67 -29.29 12.39
N ASP A 633 -0.85 -29.44 11.35
CA ASP A 633 0.38 -30.24 11.39
C ASP A 633 1.60 -29.41 11.79
N LEU A 634 1.44 -28.09 11.96
CA LEU A 634 2.51 -27.19 12.41
C LEU A 634 2.67 -27.22 13.93
N ASP A 635 3.90 -27.44 14.40
CA ASP A 635 4.25 -27.36 15.82
C ASP A 635 4.40 -25.89 16.25
N LEU A 636 3.26 -25.25 16.53
CA LEU A 636 3.16 -23.83 16.92
C LEU A 636 2.67 -23.69 18.36
N PRO A 637 3.18 -22.70 19.12
CA PRO A 637 2.55 -22.27 20.36
C PRO A 637 1.08 -21.90 20.16
N ASP A 638 0.23 -22.19 21.15
CA ASP A 638 -1.23 -21.96 21.09
C ASP A 638 -1.58 -20.52 20.68
N ASP A 639 -0.85 -19.52 21.17
CA ASP A 639 -1.07 -18.11 20.83
C ASP A 639 -0.76 -17.76 19.35
N ALA A 640 0.23 -18.44 18.77
CA ALA A 640 0.62 -18.24 17.37
C ALA A 640 -0.35 -18.94 16.42
N LEU A 641 -0.92 -20.07 16.85
CA LEU A 641 -1.97 -20.78 16.15
C LEU A 641 -3.30 -20.00 16.20
N ASP A 642 -3.70 -19.53 17.38
CA ASP A 642 -4.95 -18.80 17.58
C ASP A 642 -4.98 -17.49 16.79
N ARG A 643 -3.87 -16.74 16.73
CA ARG A 643 -3.77 -15.54 15.87
C ARG A 643 -4.04 -15.83 14.40
N ARG A 644 -3.51 -16.93 13.87
CA ARG A 644 -3.70 -17.32 12.46
C ARG A 644 -5.13 -17.81 12.20
N LEU A 645 -5.70 -18.56 13.13
CA LEU A 645 -7.10 -19.00 13.04
C LEU A 645 -8.08 -17.84 13.17
N ALA A 646 -7.81 -16.87 14.05
CA ALA A 646 -8.57 -15.63 14.13
C ALA A 646 -8.55 -14.89 12.79
N ARG A 647 -7.37 -14.69 12.19
CA ARG A 647 -7.23 -14.04 10.89
C ARG A 647 -7.93 -14.82 9.76
N ARG A 648 -7.79 -16.14 9.74
CA ARG A 648 -8.49 -17.04 8.81
C ARG A 648 -10.01 -16.85 8.88
N HIS A 649 -10.58 -16.85 10.08
CA HIS A 649 -12.01 -16.65 10.31
C HIS A 649 -12.48 -15.25 9.90
N GLU A 650 -11.69 -14.22 10.20
CA GLU A 650 -12.00 -12.84 9.78
C GLU A 650 -12.08 -12.70 8.25
N LEU A 651 -11.11 -13.29 7.54
CA LEU A 651 -11.06 -13.25 6.07
C LEU A 651 -12.23 -14.01 5.43
N LEU A 652 -12.54 -15.19 5.94
CA LEU A 652 -13.67 -15.98 5.45
C LEU A 652 -15.02 -15.31 5.78
N GLY A 653 -15.14 -14.67 6.95
CA GLY A 653 -16.31 -13.86 7.29
C GLY A 653 -16.51 -12.67 6.36
N ALA A 654 -15.43 -11.95 6.03
CA ALA A 654 -15.46 -10.84 5.07
C ALA A 654 -15.85 -11.30 3.66
N TYR A 655 -15.37 -12.48 3.25
CA TYR A 655 -15.78 -13.10 2.00
C TYR A 655 -17.29 -13.38 1.97
N TYR A 656 -17.85 -14.02 3.00
CA TYR A 656 -19.30 -14.28 3.05
C TYR A 656 -20.13 -13.01 3.10
N GLU A 657 -19.68 -12.00 3.85
CA GLU A 657 -20.35 -10.69 3.91
C GLU A 657 -20.42 -10.04 2.52
N SER A 658 -19.34 -10.08 1.73
CA SER A 658 -19.31 -9.54 0.36
C SER A 658 -20.27 -10.24 -0.60
N ARG A 659 -20.62 -11.50 -0.32
CA ARG A 659 -21.57 -12.31 -1.10
C ARG A 659 -23.01 -12.19 -0.60
N GLY A 660 -23.24 -11.48 0.51
CA GLY A 660 -24.55 -11.33 1.14
C GLY A 660 -25.00 -12.53 1.98
N ASP A 661 -24.10 -13.46 2.33
CA ASP A 661 -24.41 -14.54 3.28
C ASP A 661 -24.13 -14.07 4.72
N ASP A 662 -25.06 -13.28 5.25
CA ASP A 662 -24.91 -12.58 6.52
C ASP A 662 -24.77 -13.52 7.73
N VAL A 663 -25.41 -14.70 7.70
CA VAL A 663 -25.36 -15.69 8.78
C VAL A 663 -24.02 -16.40 8.80
N ALA A 664 -23.55 -16.87 7.63
CA ALA A 664 -22.22 -17.48 7.53
C ALA A 664 -21.11 -16.49 7.89
N ALA A 665 -21.24 -15.23 7.49
CA ALA A 665 -20.31 -14.17 7.87
C ALA A 665 -20.25 -14.00 9.39
N ALA A 666 -21.40 -13.91 10.05
CA ALA A 666 -21.50 -13.77 11.49
C ALA A 666 -20.87 -14.94 12.26
N ASP A 667 -21.16 -16.17 11.83
CA ASP A 667 -20.60 -17.38 12.45
C ASP A 667 -19.07 -17.38 12.40
N GLU A 668 -18.49 -16.97 11.28
CA GLU A 668 -17.03 -16.87 11.14
C GLU A 668 -16.45 -15.72 11.98
N TYR A 669 -17.11 -14.56 12.05
CA TYR A 669 -16.69 -13.46 12.93
C TYR A 669 -16.77 -13.83 14.43
N GLU A 670 -17.79 -14.57 14.86
CA GLU A 670 -17.89 -15.08 16.23
C GLU A 670 -16.74 -16.06 16.54
N ARG A 671 -16.40 -16.95 15.60
CA ARG A 671 -15.23 -17.85 15.73
C ARG A 671 -13.91 -17.09 15.78
N CYS A 672 -13.76 -16.03 14.98
CA CYS A 672 -12.60 -15.15 15.01
C CYS A 672 -12.35 -14.62 16.43
N THR A 673 -13.39 -14.08 17.07
CA THR A 673 -13.28 -13.49 18.42
C THR A 673 -13.06 -14.54 19.51
N ALA A 674 -13.60 -15.75 19.34
CA ALA A 674 -13.32 -16.88 20.24
C ALA A 674 -11.84 -17.31 20.23
N ARG A 675 -11.07 -16.93 19.20
CA ARG A 675 -9.61 -17.15 19.07
C ARG A 675 -8.78 -15.89 19.35
N GLY A 676 -9.36 -14.89 20.03
CA GLY A 676 -8.66 -13.64 20.36
C GLY A 676 -8.67 -12.58 19.27
N GLY A 677 -9.53 -12.72 18.25
CA GLY A 677 -9.82 -11.65 17.29
C GLY A 677 -10.39 -10.40 17.94
N GLY A 678 -10.16 -9.23 17.34
CA GLY A 678 -10.49 -7.93 17.94
C GLY A 678 -12.01 -7.68 18.09
N PRO A 679 -12.44 -6.86 19.07
CA PRO A 679 -13.86 -6.54 19.30
C PRO A 679 -14.58 -5.87 18.11
N HIS A 680 -13.85 -5.18 17.21
CA HIS A 680 -14.41 -4.60 15.99
C HIS A 680 -15.04 -5.66 15.07
N VAL A 681 -14.56 -6.91 15.10
CA VAL A 681 -15.12 -8.03 14.35
C VAL A 681 -16.52 -8.41 14.87
N LEU A 682 -16.79 -8.25 16.17
CA LEU A 682 -18.12 -8.46 16.74
C LEU A 682 -19.14 -7.41 16.27
N VAL A 683 -18.71 -6.18 15.97
CA VAL A 683 -19.60 -5.17 15.38
C VAL A 683 -20.01 -5.59 13.97
N ARG A 684 -19.08 -6.12 13.17
CA ARG A 684 -19.40 -6.68 11.85
C ARG A 684 -20.38 -7.84 11.95
N ALA A 685 -20.15 -8.77 12.88
CA ALA A 685 -21.10 -9.85 13.18
C ALA A 685 -22.48 -9.32 13.58
N ALA A 686 -22.53 -8.32 14.45
CA ALA A 686 -23.79 -7.74 14.89
C ALA A 686 -24.56 -7.05 13.75
N ARG A 687 -23.85 -6.36 12.84
CA ARG A 687 -24.46 -5.74 11.65
C ARG A 687 -25.00 -6.78 10.68
N THR A 688 -24.25 -7.85 10.40
CA THR A 688 -24.71 -8.91 9.49
C THR A 688 -25.91 -9.64 10.08
N LEU A 689 -25.86 -10.01 11.37
CA LEU A 689 -27.00 -10.64 12.08
C LEU A 689 -28.23 -9.71 12.14
N ALA A 690 -28.02 -8.40 12.29
CA ALA A 690 -29.11 -7.43 12.27
C ALA A 690 -29.81 -7.38 10.91
N ARG A 691 -29.07 -7.51 9.79
CA ARG A 691 -29.62 -7.60 8.43
C ARG A 691 -30.34 -8.93 8.17
N SER A 692 -29.82 -10.04 8.69
CA SER A 692 -30.44 -11.37 8.55
C SER A 692 -31.71 -11.55 9.41
N GLY A 693 -31.94 -10.65 10.37
CA GLY A 693 -33.10 -10.68 11.27
C GLY A 693 -32.86 -11.42 12.60
N GLU A 694 -31.66 -11.93 12.85
CA GLU A 694 -31.25 -12.61 14.09
C GLU A 694 -30.97 -11.61 15.23
N SER A 695 -32.01 -10.87 15.61
CA SER A 695 -31.90 -9.68 16.47
C SER A 695 -31.34 -9.97 17.86
N ASP A 696 -31.59 -11.14 18.44
CA ASP A 696 -31.05 -11.49 19.77
C ASP A 696 -29.54 -11.80 19.73
N ARG A 697 -29.07 -12.51 18.69
CA ARG A 697 -27.63 -12.74 18.49
C ARG A 697 -26.93 -11.43 18.13
N ALA A 698 -27.54 -10.62 17.27
CA ALA A 698 -27.02 -9.29 16.93
C ALA A 698 -26.85 -8.42 18.19
N ARG A 699 -27.86 -8.41 19.09
CA ARG A 699 -27.81 -7.69 20.37
C ARG A 699 -26.70 -8.23 21.27
N HIS A 700 -26.54 -9.55 21.34
CA HIS A 700 -25.47 -10.18 22.13
C HIS A 700 -24.08 -9.80 21.60
N ALA A 701 -23.86 -9.92 20.28
CA ALA A 701 -22.59 -9.59 19.64
C ALA A 701 -22.23 -8.11 19.83
N ALA A 702 -23.17 -7.19 19.61
CA ALA A 702 -22.94 -5.75 19.83
C ALA A 702 -22.72 -5.42 21.31
N ALA A 703 -23.44 -6.03 22.24
CA ALA A 703 -23.23 -5.82 23.67
C ALA A 703 -21.83 -6.27 24.12
N ARG A 704 -21.33 -7.39 23.58
CA ARG A 704 -19.95 -7.84 23.81
C ARG A 704 -18.94 -6.89 23.19
N ALA A 705 -19.13 -6.49 21.93
CA ALA A 705 -18.27 -5.51 21.25
C ALA A 705 -18.15 -4.20 22.05
N ARG A 706 -19.26 -3.73 22.61
CA ARG A 706 -19.31 -2.54 23.48
C ARG A 706 -18.61 -2.73 24.82
N ALA A 707 -18.60 -3.94 25.38
CA ALA A 707 -17.94 -4.21 26.67
C ALA A 707 -16.41 -4.40 26.53
N GLU A 708 -15.98 -4.95 25.40
CA GLU A 708 -14.58 -5.35 25.15
C GLU A 708 -13.82 -4.34 24.27
N GLY A 709 -14.53 -3.48 23.53
CA GLY A 709 -13.99 -2.62 22.49
C GLY A 709 -13.35 -1.31 22.95
N ASP A 710 -12.61 -0.72 22.02
CA ASP A 710 -12.15 0.67 22.13
C ASP A 710 -13.31 1.65 21.88
N ARG A 711 -13.00 2.94 21.99
CA ARG A 711 -14.00 4.01 21.90
C ARG A 711 -14.76 4.02 20.57
N ALA A 712 -14.06 3.79 19.45
CA ALA A 712 -14.68 3.68 18.13
C ALA A 712 -15.61 2.45 18.05
N THR A 713 -15.15 1.29 18.51
CA THR A 713 -15.94 0.06 18.55
C THR A 713 -17.19 0.23 19.43
N VAL A 714 -17.06 0.92 20.57
CA VAL A 714 -18.16 1.22 21.49
C VAL A 714 -19.23 2.09 20.81
N LEU A 715 -18.82 3.13 20.07
CA LEU A 715 -19.73 3.99 19.32
C LEU A 715 -20.49 3.19 18.25
N GLU A 716 -19.77 2.39 17.45
CA GLU A 716 -20.38 1.57 16.40
C GLU A 716 -21.31 0.48 16.96
N ALA A 717 -20.93 -0.16 18.05
CA ALA A 717 -21.78 -1.14 18.73
C ALA A 717 -23.05 -0.48 19.30
N THR A 718 -22.92 0.74 19.84
CA THR A 718 -24.05 1.53 20.35
C THR A 718 -25.02 1.89 19.24
N GLU A 719 -24.53 2.18 18.04
CA GLU A 719 -25.36 2.41 16.85
C GLU A 719 -26.17 1.15 16.49
N VAL A 720 -25.53 -0.01 16.43
CA VAL A 720 -26.20 -1.28 16.12
C VAL A 720 -27.27 -1.61 17.16
N LEU A 721 -26.95 -1.43 18.44
CA LEU A 721 -27.88 -1.64 19.54
C LEU A 721 -29.07 -0.67 19.48
N GLY A 722 -28.83 0.61 19.20
CA GLY A 722 -29.88 1.61 19.00
C GLY A 722 -30.83 1.23 17.85
N GLY A 723 -30.30 0.81 16.70
CA GLY A 723 -31.12 0.36 15.57
C GLY A 723 -31.88 -0.95 15.82
N LEU A 724 -31.35 -1.84 16.68
CA LEU A 724 -32.05 -3.04 17.13
C LEU A 724 -33.21 -2.70 18.07
N SER A 725 -32.99 -1.81 19.05
CA SER A 725 -34.03 -1.35 19.97
C SER A 725 -35.13 -0.60 19.24
N GLU A 726 -34.78 0.19 18.22
CA GLU A 726 -35.77 0.85 17.36
C GLU A 726 -36.71 -0.15 16.68
N ARG A 727 -36.16 -1.18 16.05
CA ARG A 727 -36.95 -2.22 15.36
C ARG A 727 -37.77 -3.07 16.31
N ALA A 728 -37.33 -3.21 17.55
CA ALA A 728 -38.04 -3.93 18.61
C ALA A 728 -39.14 -3.08 19.28
N ASP A 729 -39.26 -1.79 18.92
CA ASP A 729 -40.14 -0.80 19.56
C ASP A 729 -39.90 -0.67 21.09
N ASP A 730 -38.65 -0.93 21.53
CA ASP A 730 -38.23 -0.71 22.92
C ASP A 730 -37.75 0.74 23.08
N HIS A 731 -38.71 1.61 23.41
CA HIS A 731 -38.49 3.05 23.51
C HIS A 731 -37.39 3.42 24.53
N ASP A 732 -37.40 2.79 25.71
CA ASP A 732 -36.47 3.12 26.79
C ASP A 732 -35.04 2.72 26.42
N GLU A 733 -34.86 1.54 25.81
CA GLU A 733 -33.54 1.08 25.38
C GLU A 733 -33.01 1.90 24.21
N TRP A 734 -33.87 2.24 23.24
CA TRP A 734 -33.51 3.09 22.11
C TRP A 734 -33.10 4.50 22.55
N LEU A 735 -33.86 5.12 23.46
CA LEU A 735 -33.53 6.43 24.01
C LEU A 735 -32.19 6.42 24.76
N ARG A 736 -31.90 5.33 25.48
CA ARG A 736 -30.62 5.15 26.17
C ARG A 736 -29.45 5.10 25.19
N TYR A 737 -29.49 4.21 24.19
CA TYR A 737 -28.37 4.07 23.25
C TYR A 737 -28.19 5.30 22.37
N THR A 738 -29.27 5.97 21.95
CA THR A 738 -29.14 7.21 21.18
C THR A 738 -28.56 8.36 22.02
N SER A 739 -28.89 8.43 23.31
CA SER A 739 -28.30 9.43 24.22
C SER A 739 -26.82 9.15 24.48
N GLU A 740 -26.46 7.89 24.72
CA GLU A 740 -25.08 7.47 24.90
C GLU A 740 -24.23 7.71 23.63
N GLY A 741 -24.71 7.28 22.46
CA GLY A 741 -24.02 7.48 21.19
C GLY A 741 -23.80 8.95 20.86
N ARG A 742 -24.76 9.81 21.22
CA ARG A 742 -24.63 11.27 21.10
C ARG A 742 -23.51 11.82 21.98
N GLU A 743 -23.42 11.38 23.23
CA GLU A 743 -22.37 11.80 24.16
C GLU A 743 -20.99 11.35 23.67
N LEU A 744 -20.87 10.09 23.24
CA LEU A 744 -19.64 9.55 22.67
C LEU A 744 -19.18 10.34 21.43
N ALA A 745 -20.09 10.59 20.49
CA ALA A 745 -19.80 11.35 19.27
C ALA A 745 -19.42 12.82 19.56
N ALA A 746 -20.06 13.45 20.55
CA ALA A 746 -19.73 14.81 20.97
C ALA A 746 -18.31 14.91 21.54
N GLU A 747 -17.93 13.95 22.37
CA GLU A 747 -16.60 13.85 22.96
C GLU A 747 -15.52 13.54 21.89
N ASP A 748 -15.85 12.75 20.85
CA ASP A 748 -14.94 12.44 19.73
C ASP A 748 -14.84 13.56 18.69
N GLY A 749 -15.72 14.56 18.77
CA GLY A 749 -15.81 15.61 17.75
C GLY A 749 -16.35 15.13 16.40
N ASP A 750 -16.93 13.92 16.33
CA ASP A 750 -17.60 13.42 15.13
C ASP A 750 -18.96 14.10 14.97
N ARG A 751 -18.97 15.17 14.18
CA ARG A 751 -20.16 15.98 13.93
C ARG A 751 -21.24 15.21 13.17
N ALA A 752 -20.87 14.25 12.31
CA ALA A 752 -21.80 13.47 11.52
C ALA A 752 -22.51 12.41 12.38
N ALA A 753 -21.75 11.67 13.19
CA ALA A 753 -22.32 10.75 14.16
C ALA A 753 -23.18 11.49 15.20
N LEU A 754 -22.73 12.67 15.66
CA LEU A 754 -23.51 13.51 16.56
C LEU A 754 -24.88 13.88 15.96
N ALA A 755 -24.91 14.31 14.69
CA ALA A 755 -26.16 14.63 14.00
C ALA A 755 -27.08 13.41 13.89
N ARG A 756 -26.54 12.24 13.50
CA ARG A 756 -27.29 10.99 13.38
C ARG A 756 -27.90 10.55 14.71
N PHE A 757 -27.10 10.46 15.78
CA PHE A 757 -27.60 10.08 17.10
C PHE A 757 -28.59 11.10 17.69
N THR A 758 -28.41 12.39 17.38
CA THR A 758 -29.37 13.43 17.80
C THR A 758 -30.71 13.25 17.07
N PHE A 759 -30.69 12.91 15.79
CA PHE A 759 -31.92 12.61 15.05
C PHE A 759 -32.60 11.33 15.53
N ASP A 760 -31.86 10.24 15.75
CA ASP A 760 -32.42 9.01 16.29
C ASP A 760 -33.03 9.23 17.67
N ARG A 761 -32.39 10.05 18.51
CA ARG A 761 -32.95 10.47 19.80
C ARG A 761 -34.24 11.27 19.64
N CYS A 762 -34.31 12.20 18.68
CA CYS A 762 -35.54 12.95 18.38
C CYS A 762 -36.69 11.99 18.04
N ARG A 763 -36.43 11.00 17.17
CA ARG A 763 -37.41 9.99 16.79
C ARG A 763 -37.79 9.09 17.97
N ALA A 764 -36.83 8.76 18.84
CA ALA A 764 -37.08 8.03 20.09
C ALA A 764 -38.07 8.80 20.95
N LEU A 765 -37.76 10.04 21.30
CA LEU A 765 -38.61 10.90 22.13
C LEU A 765 -40.01 11.10 21.54
N HIS A 766 -40.12 11.23 20.21
CA HIS A 766 -41.41 11.32 19.52
C HIS A 766 -42.25 10.05 19.73
N ARG A 767 -41.68 8.86 19.52
CA ARG A 767 -42.37 7.58 19.81
C ARG A 767 -42.72 7.42 21.29
N GLY A 768 -41.89 7.93 22.19
CA GLY A 768 -42.15 7.94 23.63
C GLY A 768 -43.22 8.93 24.10
N GLY A 769 -43.67 9.83 23.23
CA GLY A 769 -44.66 10.86 23.53
C GLY A 769 -44.13 12.10 24.25
N ASP A 770 -42.82 12.23 24.48
CA ASP A 770 -42.21 13.47 24.98
C ASP A 770 -41.98 14.44 23.81
N LEU A 771 -43.08 15.03 23.34
CA LEU A 771 -43.11 15.89 22.17
C LEU A 771 -42.27 17.16 22.35
N ASP A 772 -42.20 17.72 23.57
CA ASP A 772 -41.40 18.91 23.86
C ASP A 772 -39.90 18.63 23.70
N ALA A 773 -39.42 17.52 24.28
CA ALA A 773 -38.03 17.11 24.13
C ALA A 773 -37.70 16.67 22.70
N ALA A 774 -38.65 16.00 22.01
CA ALA A 774 -38.50 15.59 20.62
C ALA A 774 -38.32 16.81 19.70
N ILE A 775 -39.15 17.84 19.86
CA ILE A 775 -39.05 19.09 19.07
C ILE A 775 -37.71 19.78 19.32
N ALA A 776 -37.30 19.95 20.58
CA ALA A 776 -36.03 20.60 20.90
C ALA A 776 -34.83 19.84 20.30
N THR A 777 -34.83 18.51 20.43
CA THR A 777 -33.78 17.64 19.87
C THR A 777 -33.81 17.63 18.34
N GLY A 778 -34.99 17.68 17.73
CA GLY A 778 -35.14 17.73 16.27
C GLY A 778 -34.65 19.05 15.67
N VAL A 779 -34.88 20.18 16.34
CA VAL A 779 -34.32 21.48 15.89
C VAL A 779 -32.79 21.43 15.93
N GLU A 780 -32.21 20.89 17.00
CA GLU A 780 -30.76 20.67 17.11
C GLU A 780 -30.25 19.77 15.96
N ALA A 781 -30.88 18.63 15.71
CA ALA A 781 -30.50 17.73 14.61
C ALA A 781 -30.58 18.40 13.23
N ALA A 782 -31.61 19.21 12.97
CA ALA A 782 -31.76 19.93 11.71
C ALA A 782 -30.65 20.98 11.51
N GLU A 783 -30.25 21.69 12.58
CA GLU A 783 -29.11 22.61 12.54
C GLU A 783 -27.81 21.87 12.23
N LEU A 784 -27.58 20.72 12.87
CA LEU A 784 -26.40 19.88 12.63
C LEU A 784 -26.31 19.40 11.17
N PHE A 785 -27.39 18.86 10.61
CA PHE A 785 -27.38 18.43 9.21
C PHE A 785 -27.24 19.58 8.23
N ARG A 786 -27.75 20.76 8.56
CA ARG A 786 -27.57 21.96 7.74
C ARG A 786 -26.13 22.44 7.72
N GLU A 787 -25.43 22.40 8.87
CA GLU A 787 -23.99 22.64 8.95
C GLU A 787 -23.20 21.64 8.10
N LEU A 788 -23.60 20.36 8.12
CA LEU A 788 -23.00 19.27 7.34
C LEU A 788 -23.39 19.28 5.86
N ARG A 789 -24.35 20.12 5.47
CA ARG A 789 -24.91 20.19 4.10
C ARG A 789 -25.58 18.87 3.66
N ASP A 790 -26.09 18.08 4.61
CA ASP A 790 -26.85 16.86 4.34
C ASP A 790 -28.34 17.17 4.22
N GLU A 791 -28.75 17.58 3.02
CA GLU A 791 -30.14 17.95 2.73
C GLU A 791 -31.10 16.75 2.80
N HIS A 792 -30.64 15.50 2.64
CA HIS A 792 -31.52 14.33 2.75
C HIS A 792 -31.81 14.00 4.21
N ALA A 793 -30.79 14.02 5.07
CA ALA A 793 -31.00 13.79 6.50
C ALA A 793 -31.83 14.92 7.13
N GLU A 794 -31.56 16.18 6.77
CA GLU A 794 -32.36 17.34 7.22
C GLU A 794 -33.85 17.19 6.84
N LEU A 795 -34.15 16.73 5.63
CA LEU A 795 -35.53 16.47 5.19
C LEU A 795 -36.24 15.48 6.12
N GLY A 796 -35.56 14.40 6.51
CA GLY A 796 -36.05 13.43 7.50
C GLY A 796 -36.39 14.08 8.84
N VAL A 797 -35.53 14.99 9.32
CA VAL A 797 -35.76 15.73 10.57
C VAL A 797 -36.98 16.66 10.47
N LEU A 798 -37.10 17.42 9.38
CA LEU A 798 -38.23 18.34 9.16
C LEU A 798 -39.58 17.60 9.18
N ARG A 799 -39.63 16.40 8.60
CA ARG A 799 -40.83 15.56 8.63
C ARG A 799 -41.19 15.15 10.06
N VAL A 800 -40.22 14.69 10.85
CA VAL A 800 -40.45 14.29 12.25
C VAL A 800 -40.89 15.47 13.11
N LEU A 801 -40.31 16.66 12.89
CA LEU A 801 -40.77 17.90 13.54
C LEU A 801 -42.22 18.22 13.18
N GLY A 802 -42.59 18.08 11.90
CA GLY A 802 -43.98 18.24 11.45
C GLY A 802 -44.93 17.30 12.18
N LEU A 803 -44.58 16.02 12.30
CA LEU A 803 -45.36 15.02 13.04
C LEU A 803 -45.46 15.35 14.53
N CYS A 804 -44.37 15.78 15.17
CA CYS A 804 -44.38 16.17 16.58
C CYS A 804 -45.35 17.34 16.84
N HIS A 805 -45.36 18.36 15.97
CA HIS A 805 -46.29 19.49 16.09
C HIS A 805 -47.73 19.08 15.80
N GLN A 806 -47.94 18.15 14.85
CA GLN A 806 -49.26 17.58 14.58
C GLN A 806 -49.82 16.86 15.81
N ASP A 807 -49.02 15.98 16.43
CA ASP A 807 -49.43 15.21 17.61
C ASP A 807 -49.63 16.09 18.84
N ARG A 808 -48.94 17.24 18.91
CA ARG A 808 -49.16 18.29 19.90
C ARG A 808 -50.45 19.08 19.66
N GLY A 809 -51.04 18.99 18.46
CA GLY A 809 -52.20 19.76 18.02
C GLY A 809 -51.87 21.17 17.49
N ASP A 810 -50.59 21.50 17.31
CA ASP A 810 -50.14 22.74 16.67
C ASP A 810 -50.10 22.55 15.14
N LEU A 811 -51.31 22.52 14.56
CA LEU A 811 -51.49 22.23 13.15
C LEU A 811 -50.78 23.24 12.26
N ASP A 812 -50.74 24.52 12.61
CA ASP A 812 -50.13 25.57 11.78
C ASP A 812 -48.62 25.37 11.64
N THR A 813 -47.92 25.11 12.75
CA THR A 813 -46.48 24.81 12.71
C THR A 813 -46.19 23.48 12.04
N ALA A 814 -47.04 22.47 12.23
CA ALA A 814 -46.92 21.20 11.50
C ALA A 814 -47.02 21.41 9.97
N GLY A 815 -47.95 22.27 9.53
CA GLY A 815 -48.09 22.67 8.14
C GLY A 815 -46.87 23.41 7.59
N TYR A 816 -46.26 24.29 8.40
CA TYR A 816 -45.02 24.96 8.04
C TYR A 816 -43.89 23.96 7.77
N TYR A 817 -43.64 23.03 8.71
CA TYR A 817 -42.59 22.02 8.55
C TYR A 817 -42.85 21.07 7.38
N ALA A 818 -44.08 20.58 7.21
CA ALA A 818 -44.45 19.72 6.09
C ALA A 818 -44.30 20.44 4.74
N SER A 819 -44.62 21.73 4.65
CA SER A 819 -44.44 22.53 3.42
C SER A 819 -42.96 22.79 3.12
N ALA A 820 -42.15 23.07 4.15
CA ALA A 820 -40.71 23.27 4.00
C ALA A 820 -40.02 21.97 3.55
N ALA A 821 -40.38 20.84 4.17
CA ALA A 821 -39.94 19.51 3.76
C ALA A 821 -40.35 19.21 2.31
N LEU A 822 -41.59 19.53 1.91
CA LEU A 822 -42.07 19.29 0.55
C LEU A 822 -41.23 20.06 -0.48
N ALA A 823 -41.01 21.35 -0.25
CA ALA A 823 -40.18 22.17 -1.13
C ALA A 823 -38.74 21.63 -1.23
N GLN A 824 -38.21 21.08 -0.14
CA GLN A 824 -36.89 20.45 -0.11
C GLN A 824 -36.86 19.13 -0.89
N ALA A 825 -37.83 18.25 -0.66
CA ALA A 825 -37.98 16.98 -1.39
C ALA A 825 -38.12 17.20 -2.90
N GLU A 826 -38.86 18.24 -3.32
CA GLU A 826 -38.98 18.62 -4.73
C GLU A 826 -37.65 19.08 -5.34
N ARG A 827 -36.85 19.87 -4.61
CA ARG A 827 -35.50 20.25 -5.05
C ARG A 827 -34.57 19.06 -5.19
N LEU A 828 -34.70 18.07 -4.30
CA LEU A 828 -33.87 16.86 -4.28
C LEU A 828 -34.32 15.80 -5.31
N GLY A 829 -35.51 15.95 -5.92
CA GLY A 829 -36.09 14.91 -6.77
C GLY A 829 -36.53 13.66 -6.00
N ALA A 830 -36.78 13.79 -4.69
CA ALA A 830 -37.15 12.69 -3.81
C ALA A 830 -38.65 12.35 -3.93
N HIS A 831 -39.03 11.67 -5.01
CA HIS A 831 -40.43 11.50 -5.41
C HIS A 831 -41.31 10.77 -4.39
N VAL A 832 -40.76 9.81 -3.65
CA VAL A 832 -41.48 9.09 -2.58
C VAL A 832 -41.77 10.06 -1.42
N ASP A 833 -40.77 10.80 -0.95
CA ASP A 833 -40.93 11.79 0.11
C ASP A 833 -41.93 12.89 -0.28
N VAL A 834 -41.91 13.36 -1.52
CA VAL A 834 -42.89 14.33 -2.05
C VAL A 834 -44.32 13.80 -1.92
N ALA A 835 -44.54 12.52 -2.23
CA ALA A 835 -45.86 11.92 -2.16
C ALA A 835 -46.33 11.74 -0.71
N GLU A 836 -45.44 11.30 0.19
CA GLU A 836 -45.73 11.19 1.62
C GLU A 836 -46.05 12.55 2.24
N LEU A 837 -45.29 13.59 1.92
CA LEU A 837 -45.49 14.95 2.42
C LEU A 837 -46.79 15.58 1.91
N HIS A 838 -47.20 15.28 0.67
CA HIS A 838 -48.55 15.63 0.23
C HIS A 838 -49.63 14.89 1.04
N GLY A 839 -49.43 13.62 1.36
CA GLY A 839 -50.33 12.88 2.26
C GLY A 839 -50.43 13.53 3.65
N ASP A 840 -49.30 13.95 4.22
CA ASP A 840 -49.22 14.64 5.51
C ASP A 840 -49.98 15.97 5.47
N LEU A 841 -49.76 16.78 4.44
CA LEU A 841 -50.48 18.04 4.22
C LEU A 841 -52.00 17.83 4.02
N GLY A 842 -52.40 16.74 3.37
CA GLY A 842 -53.80 16.34 3.23
C GLY A 842 -54.46 16.04 4.57
N ARG A 843 -53.77 15.31 5.45
CA ARG A 843 -54.24 15.01 6.82
C ARG A 843 -54.33 16.26 7.68
N LEU A 844 -53.32 17.13 7.61
CA LEU A 844 -53.32 18.43 8.31
C LEU A 844 -54.48 19.32 7.85
N SER A 845 -54.70 19.44 6.54
CA SER A 845 -55.80 20.23 5.97
C SER A 845 -57.16 19.65 6.38
N THR A 846 -57.29 18.32 6.43
CA THR A 846 -58.50 17.66 6.96
C THR A 846 -58.75 18.00 8.42
N ALA A 847 -57.71 17.98 9.25
CA ALA A 847 -57.79 18.34 10.66
C ALA A 847 -58.17 19.81 10.89
N ARG A 848 -57.77 20.72 9.98
CA ARG A 848 -58.20 22.13 9.98
C ARG A 848 -59.61 22.37 9.42
N GLY A 849 -60.23 21.35 8.81
CA GLY A 849 -61.53 21.48 8.13
C GLY A 849 -61.43 22.05 6.71
N GLU A 850 -60.22 22.16 6.14
CA GLU A 850 -59.91 22.68 4.82
C GLU A 850 -60.09 21.59 3.76
N HIS A 851 -61.30 21.04 3.65
CA HIS A 851 -61.59 19.86 2.83
C HIS A 851 -61.21 19.99 1.33
N PRO A 852 -61.39 21.15 0.66
CA PRO A 852 -60.96 21.30 -0.73
C PRO A 852 -59.43 21.18 -0.90
N GLN A 853 -58.65 21.79 0.00
CA GLN A 853 -57.20 21.73 -0.04
C GLN A 853 -56.68 20.32 0.32
N ALA A 854 -57.33 19.66 1.29
CA ALA A 854 -57.04 18.28 1.63
C ALA A 854 -57.20 17.35 0.42
N LEU A 855 -58.28 17.50 -0.32
CA LEU A 855 -58.56 16.71 -1.53
C LEU A 855 -57.47 16.88 -2.58
N GLU A 856 -57.02 18.11 -2.85
CA GLU A 856 -55.94 18.36 -3.80
C GLU A 856 -54.64 17.66 -3.40
N HIS A 857 -54.28 17.73 -2.11
CA HIS A 857 -53.09 17.10 -1.56
C HIS A 857 -53.17 15.56 -1.62
N TYR A 858 -54.28 14.96 -1.22
CA TYR A 858 -54.47 13.51 -1.35
C TYR A 858 -54.39 13.03 -2.80
N ARG A 859 -54.96 13.78 -3.74
CA ARG A 859 -54.87 13.47 -5.17
C ARG A 859 -53.43 13.47 -5.65
N HIS A 860 -52.66 14.50 -5.33
CA HIS A 860 -51.24 14.59 -5.73
C HIS A 860 -50.40 13.46 -5.12
N ALA A 861 -50.66 13.10 -3.87
CA ALA A 861 -49.98 12.00 -3.19
C ALA A 861 -50.25 10.66 -3.88
N VAL A 862 -51.52 10.33 -4.16
CA VAL A 862 -51.91 9.08 -4.83
C VAL A 862 -51.37 9.01 -6.26
N GLU A 863 -51.47 10.09 -7.04
CA GLU A 863 -50.96 10.11 -8.42
C GLU A 863 -49.44 9.92 -8.47
N LYS A 864 -48.69 10.60 -7.58
CA LYS A 864 -47.23 10.45 -7.52
C LYS A 864 -46.81 9.05 -7.04
N THR A 865 -47.42 8.51 -5.99
CA THR A 865 -47.09 7.16 -5.49
C THR A 865 -47.33 6.09 -6.56
N VAL A 866 -48.49 6.12 -7.24
CA VAL A 866 -48.84 5.18 -8.33
C VAL A 866 -47.89 5.31 -9.51
N ALA A 867 -47.56 6.53 -9.95
CA ALA A 867 -46.66 6.75 -11.08
C ALA A 867 -45.24 6.18 -10.87
N HIS A 868 -44.82 6.01 -9.61
CA HIS A 868 -43.48 5.49 -9.24
C HIS A 868 -43.53 4.04 -8.71
N GLY A 869 -44.68 3.36 -8.77
CA GLY A 869 -44.82 1.97 -8.34
C GLY A 869 -44.85 1.77 -6.82
N ALA A 870 -45.10 2.82 -6.03
CA ALA A 870 -45.21 2.74 -4.57
C ALA A 870 -46.65 2.37 -4.16
N TRP A 871 -47.05 1.12 -4.40
CA TRP A 871 -48.44 0.65 -4.29
C TRP A 871 -49.00 0.65 -2.87
N GLU A 872 -48.18 0.31 -1.88
CA GLU A 872 -48.63 0.18 -0.49
C GLU A 872 -48.91 1.56 0.16
N PRO A 873 -48.05 2.60 0.02
CA PRO A 873 -48.42 3.96 0.39
C PRO A 873 -49.66 4.49 -0.35
N ALA A 874 -49.77 4.19 -1.65
CA ALA A 874 -50.92 4.60 -2.45
C ALA A 874 -52.24 4.00 -1.93
N ALA A 875 -52.22 2.71 -1.57
CA ALA A 875 -53.36 2.00 -1.01
C ALA A 875 -53.88 2.65 0.29
N ARG A 876 -52.97 3.12 1.16
CA ARG A 876 -53.33 3.79 2.42
C ARG A 876 -54.00 5.15 2.21
N LEU A 877 -53.65 5.86 1.14
CA LEU A 877 -54.15 7.21 0.84
C LEU A 877 -55.46 7.20 0.04
N LEU A 878 -55.75 6.10 -0.66
CA LEU A 878 -56.93 5.97 -1.52
C LEU A 878 -58.27 6.22 -0.81
N PRO A 879 -58.52 5.72 0.42
CA PRO A 879 -59.76 5.98 1.15
C PRO A 879 -59.97 7.47 1.47
N ASP A 880 -58.91 8.20 1.84
CA ASP A 880 -58.98 9.63 2.14
C ASP A 880 -59.33 10.44 0.88
N LEU A 881 -58.72 10.08 -0.26
CA LEU A 881 -59.05 10.65 -1.56
C LEU A 881 -60.52 10.39 -1.93
N ALA A 882 -60.99 9.16 -1.76
CA ALA A 882 -62.38 8.78 -2.07
C ALA A 882 -63.39 9.56 -1.22
N VAL A 883 -63.19 9.62 0.10
CA VAL A 883 -64.06 10.36 1.02
C VAL A 883 -64.05 11.85 0.70
N GLY A 884 -62.88 12.43 0.43
CA GLY A 884 -62.73 13.82 0.01
C GLY A 884 -63.48 14.10 -1.28
N ALA A 885 -63.32 13.24 -2.29
CA ALA A 885 -63.97 13.38 -3.59
C ALA A 885 -65.50 13.32 -3.48
N VAL A 886 -66.02 12.39 -2.68
CA VAL A 886 -67.46 12.29 -2.39
C VAL A 886 -67.98 13.56 -1.71
N ARG A 887 -67.28 14.07 -0.69
CA ARG A 887 -67.71 15.27 0.05
C ARG A 887 -67.68 16.52 -0.82
N ALA A 888 -66.72 16.63 -1.72
CA ALA A 888 -66.58 17.75 -2.64
C ALA A 888 -67.46 17.63 -3.89
N ALA A 889 -68.11 16.48 -4.10
CA ALA A 889 -68.75 16.11 -5.38
C ALA A 889 -67.79 16.27 -6.58
N ASP A 890 -66.51 15.96 -6.38
CA ASP A 890 -65.48 16.06 -7.41
C ASP A 890 -65.42 14.77 -8.23
N THR A 891 -66.07 14.81 -9.40
CA THR A 891 -66.09 13.67 -10.32
C THR A 891 -64.70 13.28 -10.82
N HIS A 892 -63.79 14.24 -11.02
CA HIS A 892 -62.44 13.92 -11.51
C HIS A 892 -61.66 13.14 -10.44
N ALA A 893 -61.76 13.54 -9.18
CA ALA A 893 -61.12 12.83 -8.08
C ALA A 893 -61.72 11.42 -7.87
N LEU A 894 -63.04 11.24 -8.07
CA LEU A 894 -63.66 9.91 -8.04
C LEU A 894 -63.12 8.98 -9.15
N TRP A 895 -62.91 9.52 -10.37
CA TRP A 895 -62.24 8.77 -11.44
C TRP A 895 -60.78 8.46 -11.12
N THR A 896 -60.04 9.41 -10.55
CA THR A 896 -58.65 9.18 -10.08
C THR A 896 -58.61 8.06 -9.03
N THR A 897 -59.50 8.08 -8.04
CA THR A 897 -59.62 7.01 -7.02
C THR A 897 -59.85 5.64 -7.66
N ALA A 898 -60.79 5.56 -8.60
CA ALA A 898 -61.09 4.31 -9.28
C ALA A 898 -59.88 3.81 -10.08
N LEU A 899 -59.28 4.64 -10.93
CA LEU A 899 -58.13 4.30 -11.78
C LEU A 899 -56.93 3.84 -10.95
N CYS A 900 -56.52 4.63 -9.97
CA CYS A 900 -55.39 4.30 -9.10
C CYS A 900 -55.66 3.04 -8.28
N GLY A 901 -56.87 2.87 -7.74
CA GLY A 901 -57.25 1.66 -7.00
C GLY A 901 -57.29 0.41 -7.87
N GLY A 902 -57.70 0.52 -9.14
CA GLY A 902 -57.63 -0.58 -10.11
C GLY A 902 -56.20 -1.06 -10.37
N LEU A 903 -55.27 -0.11 -10.55
CA LEU A 903 -53.84 -0.40 -10.75
C LEU A 903 -53.20 -1.03 -9.49
N ILE A 904 -53.49 -0.50 -8.30
CA ILE A 904 -52.98 -1.06 -7.04
C ILE A 904 -53.44 -2.50 -6.84
N CYS A 905 -54.69 -2.82 -7.19
CA CYS A 905 -55.23 -4.17 -7.06
C CYS A 905 -54.47 -5.22 -7.91
N GLU A 906 -53.73 -4.83 -8.95
CA GLU A 906 -52.92 -5.76 -9.75
C GLU A 906 -51.78 -6.39 -8.94
N THR A 907 -51.15 -5.60 -8.07
CA THR A 907 -49.94 -6.00 -7.34
C THR A 907 -50.14 -6.15 -5.84
N ALA A 908 -51.28 -5.71 -5.30
CA ALA A 908 -51.54 -5.71 -3.86
C ALA A 908 -51.77 -7.12 -3.28
N GLU A 909 -51.39 -7.29 -2.02
CA GLU A 909 -51.70 -8.49 -1.25
C GLU A 909 -53.22 -8.64 -1.00
N ARG A 910 -53.62 -9.87 -0.65
CA ARG A 910 -55.04 -10.25 -0.54
C ARG A 910 -55.87 -9.35 0.35
N ASP A 911 -55.37 -9.06 1.55
CA ASP A 911 -56.12 -8.27 2.54
C ASP A 911 -56.30 -6.82 2.07
N VAL A 912 -55.31 -6.28 1.35
CA VAL A 912 -55.34 -4.93 0.82
C VAL A 912 -56.34 -4.82 -0.32
N TRP A 913 -56.25 -5.66 -1.37
CA TRP A 913 -57.18 -5.53 -2.50
C TRP A 913 -58.62 -5.87 -2.12
N GLN A 914 -58.84 -6.78 -1.16
CA GLN A 914 -60.19 -7.09 -0.68
C GLN A 914 -60.90 -5.87 -0.09
N SER A 915 -60.15 -4.98 0.57
CA SER A 915 -60.68 -3.71 1.08
C SER A 915 -60.86 -2.65 -0.01
N LEU A 916 -60.03 -2.67 -1.05
CA LEU A 916 -60.02 -1.65 -2.11
C LEU A 916 -61.03 -1.90 -3.22
N VAL A 917 -61.33 -3.16 -3.57
CA VAL A 917 -62.28 -3.48 -4.66
C VAL A 917 -63.66 -2.82 -4.43
N PRO A 918 -64.29 -2.91 -3.25
CA PRO A 918 -65.53 -2.18 -2.97
C PRO A 918 -65.42 -0.67 -3.15
N LEU A 919 -64.30 -0.08 -2.69
CA LEU A 919 -64.04 1.36 -2.77
C LEU A 919 -63.90 1.83 -4.22
N VAL A 920 -63.21 1.06 -5.06
CA VAL A 920 -63.05 1.31 -6.48
C VAL A 920 -64.41 1.27 -7.18
N VAL A 921 -65.21 0.24 -6.93
CA VAL A 921 -66.52 0.07 -7.56
C VAL A 921 -67.50 1.16 -7.11
N ASP A 922 -67.54 1.53 -5.83
CA ASP A 922 -68.36 2.64 -5.35
C ASP A 922 -67.94 3.98 -5.97
N SER A 923 -66.63 4.22 -6.09
CA SER A 923 -66.09 5.43 -6.74
C SER A 923 -66.49 5.50 -8.21
N LEU A 924 -66.42 4.38 -8.94
CA LEU A 924 -66.89 4.29 -10.34
C LEU A 924 -68.38 4.63 -10.46
N LYS A 925 -69.22 4.00 -9.64
CA LYS A 925 -70.67 4.24 -9.66
C LYS A 925 -70.99 5.72 -9.46
N ARG A 926 -70.41 6.32 -8.42
CA ARG A 926 -70.62 7.75 -8.09
C ARG A 926 -70.06 8.68 -9.15
N ALA A 927 -68.92 8.35 -9.76
CA ALA A 927 -68.34 9.13 -10.85
C ALA A 927 -69.24 9.10 -12.09
N ILE A 928 -69.83 7.95 -12.41
CA ILE A 928 -70.80 7.80 -13.50
C ILE A 928 -72.10 8.58 -13.23
N GLU A 929 -72.57 8.60 -11.99
CA GLU A 929 -73.82 9.29 -11.59
C GLU A 929 -73.67 10.82 -11.58
N THR A 930 -72.54 11.32 -11.10
CA THR A 930 -72.30 12.76 -10.90
C THR A 930 -71.62 13.44 -12.09
N GLY A 931 -71.01 12.65 -12.99
CA GLY A 931 -70.18 13.15 -14.06
C GLY A 931 -70.90 13.53 -15.36
N PRO A 932 -70.39 14.51 -16.12
CA PRO A 932 -70.87 14.77 -17.47
C PRO A 932 -70.55 13.56 -18.38
N VAL A 933 -71.39 13.37 -19.40
CA VAL A 933 -71.33 12.19 -20.30
C VAL A 933 -69.94 12.01 -20.91
N GLU A 934 -69.28 13.10 -21.31
CA GLU A 934 -67.95 13.08 -21.92
C GLU A 934 -66.88 12.58 -20.94
N LEU A 935 -66.94 13.01 -19.66
CA LEU A 935 -66.00 12.57 -18.64
C LEU A 935 -66.26 11.12 -18.23
N THR A 936 -67.53 10.71 -18.18
CA THR A 936 -67.91 9.32 -17.91
C THR A 936 -67.45 8.37 -19.02
N GLN A 937 -67.58 8.76 -20.29
CA GLN A 937 -67.06 7.99 -21.42
C GLN A 937 -65.54 7.83 -21.37
N ARG A 938 -64.83 8.94 -21.11
CA ARG A 938 -63.37 8.92 -20.98
C ARG A 938 -62.92 8.07 -19.78
N GLY A 939 -63.49 8.31 -18.60
CA GLY A 939 -63.15 7.58 -17.39
C GLY A 939 -63.40 6.08 -17.49
N MET A 940 -64.53 5.67 -18.08
CA MET A 940 -64.80 4.25 -18.34
C MET A 940 -63.81 3.63 -19.34
N THR A 941 -63.38 4.39 -20.35
CA THR A 941 -62.40 3.92 -21.34
C THR A 941 -61.03 3.74 -20.70
N ASP A 942 -60.57 4.74 -19.94
CA ASP A 942 -59.27 4.72 -19.24
C ASP A 942 -59.25 3.60 -18.19
N PHE A 943 -60.36 3.41 -17.44
CA PHE A 943 -60.45 2.37 -16.43
C PHE A 943 -60.51 0.98 -17.04
N ALA A 944 -61.32 0.79 -18.10
CA ALA A 944 -61.34 -0.47 -18.82
C ALA A 944 -59.94 -0.80 -19.36
N GLY A 945 -59.24 0.17 -19.94
CA GLY A 945 -57.86 0.03 -20.38
C GLY A 945 -56.92 -0.45 -19.27
N ALA A 946 -57.05 0.10 -18.06
CA ALA A 946 -56.20 -0.26 -16.93
C ALA A 946 -56.42 -1.68 -16.38
N VAL A 947 -57.65 -2.21 -16.44
CA VAL A 947 -57.99 -3.52 -15.83
C VAL A 947 -58.21 -4.65 -16.84
N THR A 948 -58.09 -4.38 -18.15
CA THR A 948 -58.31 -5.40 -19.21
C THR A 948 -57.08 -5.68 -20.08
N THR A 949 -55.91 -5.16 -19.71
CA THR A 949 -54.64 -5.47 -20.37
C THR A 949 -54.18 -6.88 -20.05
N GLY A 950 -54.01 -7.73 -21.07
CA GLY A 950 -53.51 -9.11 -20.95
C GLY A 950 -54.54 -10.20 -21.28
N GLU A 951 -54.14 -11.46 -21.21
CA GLU A 951 -55.05 -12.60 -21.37
C GLU A 951 -55.83 -12.86 -20.08
N ARG A 952 -57.15 -13.03 -20.19
CA ARG A 952 -58.04 -13.19 -19.03
C ARG A 952 -57.69 -14.38 -18.14
N ALA A 953 -57.11 -15.44 -18.71
CA ALA A 953 -56.72 -16.64 -17.96
C ALA A 953 -55.55 -16.39 -16.98
N ASP A 954 -54.74 -15.36 -17.24
CA ASP A 954 -53.55 -15.04 -16.47
C ASP A 954 -53.75 -13.85 -15.51
N MET A 955 -54.94 -13.23 -15.53
CA MET A 955 -55.25 -12.09 -14.68
C MET A 955 -55.41 -12.51 -13.21
N PRO A 956 -54.85 -11.74 -12.25
CA PRO A 956 -55.17 -11.90 -10.84
C PRO A 956 -56.69 -11.83 -10.61
N VAL A 957 -57.20 -12.63 -9.67
CA VAL A 957 -58.65 -12.80 -9.43
C VAL A 957 -59.37 -11.45 -9.25
N GLN A 958 -58.75 -10.53 -8.53
CA GLN A 958 -59.28 -9.20 -8.26
C GLN A 958 -59.32 -8.29 -9.49
N VAL A 959 -58.33 -8.38 -10.39
CA VAL A 959 -58.31 -7.63 -11.66
C VAL A 959 -59.38 -8.18 -12.59
N GLY A 960 -59.52 -9.52 -12.64
CA GLY A 960 -60.60 -10.16 -13.36
C GLY A 960 -61.99 -9.73 -12.85
N MET A 961 -62.17 -9.67 -11.53
CA MET A 961 -63.42 -9.18 -10.94
C MET A 961 -63.73 -7.72 -11.34
N LEU A 962 -62.73 -6.83 -11.32
CA LEU A 962 -62.91 -5.45 -11.77
C LEU A 962 -63.23 -5.35 -13.27
N ALA A 963 -62.61 -6.17 -14.11
CA ALA A 963 -62.95 -6.27 -15.53
C ALA A 963 -64.39 -6.75 -15.76
N ASP A 964 -64.88 -7.68 -14.95
CA ASP A 964 -66.26 -8.17 -15.03
C ASP A 964 -67.27 -7.10 -14.61
N VAL A 965 -66.95 -6.33 -13.56
CA VAL A 965 -67.73 -5.15 -13.15
C VAL A 965 -67.82 -4.15 -14.31
N VAL A 966 -66.73 -3.90 -15.03
CA VAL A 966 -66.71 -3.01 -16.20
C VAL A 966 -67.66 -3.50 -17.30
N VAL A 967 -67.69 -4.81 -17.58
CA VAL A 967 -68.63 -5.38 -18.57
C VAL A 967 -70.08 -5.09 -18.19
N VAL A 968 -70.43 -5.31 -16.92
CA VAL A 968 -71.79 -5.03 -16.39
C VAL A 968 -72.12 -3.54 -16.50
N LEU A 969 -71.21 -2.66 -16.09
CA LEU A 969 -71.43 -1.20 -16.12
C LEU A 969 -71.49 -0.65 -17.55
N LEU A 970 -70.67 -1.16 -18.49
CA LEU A 970 -70.73 -0.76 -19.91
C LEU A 970 -72.03 -1.22 -20.58
N ALA A 971 -72.46 -2.46 -20.33
CA ALA A 971 -73.75 -2.94 -20.82
C ALA A 971 -74.91 -2.07 -20.30
N TRP A 972 -74.82 -1.64 -19.04
CA TRP A 972 -75.78 -0.72 -18.43
C TRP A 972 -75.76 0.68 -19.05
N LEU A 973 -74.58 1.29 -19.25
CA LEU A 973 -74.42 2.57 -19.93
C LEU A 973 -74.97 2.57 -21.37
N MET A 974 -74.90 1.43 -22.05
CA MET A 974 -75.42 1.23 -23.39
C MET A 974 -76.93 0.92 -23.45
N ASP A 975 -77.61 0.84 -22.29
CA ASP A 975 -79.02 0.44 -22.15
C ASP A 975 -79.29 -0.97 -22.73
N ARG A 976 -78.34 -1.91 -22.50
CA ARG A 976 -78.33 -3.28 -23.01
C ARG A 976 -78.33 -4.35 -21.91
N VAL A 977 -78.90 -4.04 -20.75
CA VAL A 977 -79.01 -5.01 -19.64
C VAL A 977 -80.10 -6.03 -19.97
N ASP A 978 -79.71 -7.29 -20.18
CA ASP A 978 -80.60 -8.44 -20.39
C ASP A 978 -80.47 -9.45 -19.23
N ASP A 979 -81.25 -10.55 -19.29
CA ASP A 979 -81.23 -11.60 -18.26
C ASP A 979 -79.83 -12.20 -18.06
N HIS A 980 -78.99 -12.18 -19.09
CA HIS A 980 -77.61 -12.67 -19.01
C HIS A 980 -76.71 -11.69 -18.23
N ILE A 981 -76.79 -10.39 -18.51
CA ILE A 981 -76.05 -9.36 -17.74
C ILE A 981 -76.51 -9.30 -16.28
N LEU A 982 -77.82 -9.45 -16.02
CA LEU A 982 -78.35 -9.51 -14.65
C LEU A 982 -77.90 -10.77 -13.90
N GLY A 983 -77.88 -11.92 -14.59
CA GLY A 983 -77.32 -13.16 -14.05
C GLY A 983 -75.84 -13.00 -13.70
N PHE A 984 -75.06 -12.37 -14.57
CA PHE A 984 -73.64 -12.11 -14.37
C PHE A 984 -73.37 -11.13 -13.20
N ALA A 985 -74.16 -10.06 -13.09
CA ALA A 985 -74.10 -9.15 -11.94
C ALA A 985 -74.44 -9.86 -10.62
N HIS A 986 -75.40 -10.80 -10.63
CA HIS A 986 -75.76 -11.58 -9.46
C HIS A 986 -74.64 -12.53 -9.00
N GLU A 987 -73.87 -13.08 -9.94
CA GLU A 987 -72.69 -13.89 -9.63
C GLU A 987 -71.59 -13.05 -8.95
N LEU A 988 -71.29 -11.85 -9.47
CA LEU A 988 -70.32 -10.94 -8.87
C LEU A 988 -70.75 -10.46 -7.47
N ASP A 989 -72.03 -10.14 -7.28
CA ASP A 989 -72.56 -9.80 -5.96
C ASP A 989 -72.45 -10.99 -5.00
N ARG A 990 -72.77 -12.21 -5.44
CA ARG A 990 -72.63 -13.42 -4.62
C ARG A 990 -71.17 -13.67 -4.22
N ASP A 991 -70.23 -13.50 -5.14
CA ASP A 991 -68.80 -13.74 -4.90
C ASP A 991 -68.15 -12.67 -4.00
N THR A 992 -68.75 -11.48 -3.90
CA THR A 992 -68.34 -10.41 -2.98
C THR A 992 -69.16 -10.34 -1.68
N GLY A 993 -70.05 -11.30 -1.44
CA GLY A 993 -70.93 -11.27 -0.27
C GLY A 993 -71.98 -10.14 -0.29
N GLY A 994 -72.28 -9.61 -1.48
CA GLY A 994 -73.30 -8.59 -1.75
C GLY A 994 -72.81 -7.15 -1.57
N VAL A 995 -71.52 -6.95 -1.24
CA VAL A 995 -70.96 -5.62 -0.94
C VAL A 995 -70.98 -4.69 -2.15
N LEU A 996 -70.88 -5.23 -3.37
CA LEU A 996 -70.89 -4.42 -4.58
C LEU A 996 -72.27 -3.92 -4.98
N ASP A 997 -73.38 -4.56 -4.60
CA ASP A 997 -74.76 -4.24 -5.02
C ASP A 997 -74.88 -3.86 -6.52
N LEU A 998 -74.34 -4.68 -7.41
CA LEU A 998 -74.41 -4.45 -8.86
C LEU A 998 -75.81 -4.69 -9.39
N VAL A 999 -76.50 -5.75 -8.95
CA VAL A 999 -77.86 -6.06 -9.38
C VAL A 999 -78.83 -4.94 -9.01
N GLY A 1000 -78.79 -4.47 -7.76
CA GLY A 1000 -79.59 -3.34 -7.31
C GLY A 1000 -79.25 -2.08 -8.12
N TYR A 1001 -77.97 -1.83 -8.34
CA TYR A 1001 -77.51 -0.67 -9.09
C TYR A 1001 -77.96 -0.67 -10.55
N VAL A 1002 -77.76 -1.74 -11.32
CA VAL A 1002 -78.09 -1.75 -12.78
C VAL A 1002 -79.56 -2.03 -13.10
N SER A 1003 -80.37 -2.37 -12.10
CA SER A 1003 -81.82 -2.59 -12.26
C SER A 1003 -82.60 -1.34 -12.70
N VAL A 1004 -82.05 -0.15 -12.44
CA VAL A 1004 -82.61 1.14 -12.90
C VAL A 1004 -81.96 1.51 -14.23
N PRO A 1005 -82.70 1.65 -15.35
CA PRO A 1005 -82.11 2.00 -16.65
C PRO A 1005 -81.30 3.31 -16.60
N TYR A 1006 -80.13 3.33 -17.23
CA TYR A 1006 -79.23 4.49 -17.22
C TYR A 1006 -79.92 5.79 -17.67
N ARG A 1007 -80.78 5.71 -18.70
CA ARG A 1007 -81.58 6.83 -19.21
C ARG A 1007 -82.58 7.41 -18.20
N GLN A 1008 -83.03 6.62 -17.22
CA GLN A 1008 -83.91 7.08 -16.15
C GLN A 1008 -83.12 7.78 -15.03
N ARG A 1009 -81.87 7.37 -14.78
CA ARG A 1009 -80.97 8.03 -13.81
C ARG A 1009 -80.48 9.40 -14.29
N LEU A 1010 -80.23 9.59 -15.57
CA LEU A 1010 -79.82 10.88 -16.17
C LEU A 1010 -80.90 12.00 -16.10
N ARG A 1011 -82.13 11.69 -15.67
CA ARG A 1011 -83.27 12.63 -15.61
C ARG A 1011 -83.60 13.11 -14.19
N GLY A 1012 -82.91 12.61 -13.18
CA GLY A 1012 -82.89 13.15 -11.81
C GLY A 1012 -81.65 14.00 -11.62
#